data_AF-A0A1G7DEB2-F1
#
_entry.id   AF-A0A1G7DEB2-F1
#
_cell.length_a   1.000
_cell.length_b   1.000
_cell.length_c   1.000
_cell.angle_alpha   90.00
_cell.angle_beta   90.00
_cell.angle_gamma   90.00
#
_symmetry.space_group_name_H-M   'P 1'
#
loop_
_entity.id
_entity.type
_entity.pdbx_description
1 polymer ?
#
loop_
_entity_poly.entity_id
_entity_poly.type
_entity_poly.pdbx_seq_one_letter_code
_entity_poly.pdbx_strand_id
1 'polypeptide(L)'
;MRRLLPLLLLLGAAWAQVRFLPSPGLTGAPGEYLTLSLQVEGRGTARFRLKPPEGWQALSLERTAVLEGGVKTLSFTLRVPPLPAGTRGLAKVVAYQEEKEVAHSEVELLVLPRTEIALSAPATLEAELGGPFEFPVYVTNRSNRKEEIFLEAEAAMAQVFLNPKGLNLAPGETGVVRVQASPEGQISAGYRFYLKLRATPKGVAEARREAGVIVLFKDPLGGRGQGKDPELTLGLGLALSLGALWERGQVQGQVGYQVSASLTGALSDYVSASLAPSPLSGDLQDPLRLPQSFTLSLKGEGFEARAQAGGGGFGLAGSLRLPSARLSLEGNYRPQALALRTSGVSLDKTLDLQGSLSTQTTPTGRQDALSLRYRLPLESGLSLGLGTDLSGQAGEAYRLSFGLSQTLTWQTQDLELVQSYSGVPLSGLHALGLAGGTRSLYPLGLRGSTSWQVGGASGLWQSQLTLYYQPLTGAFLSLTGSYRQQGESRGYGLAPSLSVSFGEPGVYAGSLGLGYGLNRALSGDAPEGQSYQGSLSLGTPDLSLSAFLRYLDQALPLLEGTLLLRLALPGGSLEGQYLVKRGTDKDLTLYGAAWNQLWPGVWQSRLFYEYRQEAEASQRFGLALYGRNFLEPGLALGATYTLILQGGEVRHSVGATLAYAQALTLATPKEVVDLFGGRKGGEVAGTAFRDENLNGRLDPGEAPLAGLKVCLGNACETTDAEGRYRLLAPIGQGRLLFPNLPANLALVGEEALEVRLNSRLDKPLPFAPATQLRVEVLDEEGGTGLAYAGVCARGPVTRCTRADVNGQAVLGGLFAGLYRVYPDARYLPEGYREVEAKEVRVGEGPPPPVQVRVAPPKREVEVTYTAERLSLVATADPSVPLAGSEVEVKALVQGEARKVWVELPTGPVPLLPQEGNSYSARLRLPLPPGLHTLKVRASGQEEVETPLVLQVVAGPLYSPQALEGPKVRLTLRFQAREVALGGEGRSFPLQSEDGYSWTGEVALGPGEHLFSVLADGEALGPIRLSIPSESASQ
;
A
#
# COMPACT_ATOMS: atom_id res chain seq x y z
N MET A 1 35.30 -31.97 91.30
CA MET A 1 36.43 -31.17 90.79
C MET A 1 35.84 -29.96 90.09
N ARG A 2 35.78 -28.83 90.79
CA ARG A 2 36.67 -27.66 90.62
C ARG A 2 36.28 -26.87 89.35
N ARG A 3 35.42 -25.86 89.51
CA ARG A 3 35.83 -24.43 89.53
C ARG A 3 36.90 -24.17 88.46
N LEU A 4 36.46 -23.79 87.26
CA LEU A 4 37.14 -22.90 86.30
C LEU A 4 36.46 -23.06 84.92
N LEU A 5 35.38 -22.31 84.69
CA LEU A 5 35.05 -21.83 83.35
C LEU A 5 34.21 -20.52 83.29
N PRO A 6 34.25 -19.60 84.28
CA PRO A 6 33.87 -18.21 84.03
C PRO A 6 35.08 -17.38 83.55
N LEU A 7 35.89 -17.91 82.62
CA LEU A 7 37.13 -17.25 82.17
C LEU A 7 37.35 -17.24 80.64
N LEU A 8 36.32 -17.51 79.85
CA LEU A 8 36.34 -17.39 78.38
C LEU A 8 35.27 -16.41 77.83
N LEU A 9 34.68 -15.60 78.70
CA LEU A 9 33.60 -14.65 78.35
C LEU A 9 34.04 -13.17 78.33
N LEU A 10 35.32 -12.84 78.46
CA LEU A 10 35.75 -11.45 78.67
C LEU A 10 37.09 -10.99 78.05
N LEU A 11 37.53 -11.56 76.93
CA LEU A 11 38.66 -11.01 76.16
C LEU A 11 38.45 -11.25 74.66
N GLY A 12 38.02 -10.20 73.94
CA GLY A 12 37.88 -10.21 72.48
C GLY A 12 36.62 -9.57 71.90
N ALA A 13 35.78 -8.91 72.70
CA ALA A 13 34.72 -8.06 72.17
C ALA A 13 35.26 -6.64 71.93
N ALA A 14 36.02 -6.46 70.86
CA ALA A 14 36.32 -5.17 70.25
C ALA A 14 35.60 -5.08 68.91
N TRP A 15 34.27 -4.93 69.02
CA TRP A 15 33.41 -4.06 68.22
C TRP A 15 33.56 -4.20 66.69
N ALA A 16 32.62 -4.91 66.06
CA ALA A 16 32.32 -4.72 64.64
C ALA A 16 32.04 -3.23 64.43
N GLN A 17 32.96 -2.52 63.78
CA GLN A 17 32.92 -1.06 63.71
C GLN A 17 31.95 -0.53 62.65
N VAL A 18 31.21 -1.40 61.93
CA VAL A 18 30.26 -1.01 60.88
C VAL A 18 29.06 -1.96 60.86
N ARG A 19 27.82 -1.44 60.90
CA ARG A 19 26.56 -2.18 60.80
C ARG A 19 25.62 -1.53 59.79
N PHE A 20 25.00 -2.34 58.93
CA PHE A 20 23.92 -1.91 58.03
C PHE A 20 22.55 -2.02 58.71
N LEU A 21 21.69 -1.03 58.50
CA LEU A 21 20.28 -1.10 58.86
C LEU A 21 19.45 -1.72 57.72
N PRO A 22 18.26 -2.30 58.00
CA PRO A 22 17.41 -2.89 56.97
C PRO A 22 16.99 -1.85 55.93
N SER A 23 17.10 -2.20 54.64
CA SER A 23 16.64 -1.36 53.52
C SER A 23 15.51 -2.07 52.77
N PRO A 24 14.45 -1.36 52.35
CA PRO A 24 13.43 -1.95 51.49
C PRO A 24 14.01 -2.31 50.12
N GLY A 25 13.39 -3.29 49.46
CA GLY A 25 13.68 -3.60 48.05
C GLY A 25 13.24 -2.47 47.13
N LEU A 26 13.86 -2.39 45.95
CA LEU A 26 13.57 -1.38 44.94
C LEU A 26 13.01 -2.01 43.67
N THR A 27 12.11 -1.30 43.00
CA THR A 27 11.51 -1.76 41.73
C THR A 27 11.66 -0.66 40.69
N GLY A 28 11.88 -1.02 39.42
CA GLY A 28 12.03 -0.04 38.34
C GLY A 28 11.85 -0.65 36.95
N ALA A 29 11.44 0.17 35.99
CA ALA A 29 11.29 -0.22 34.60
C ALA A 29 12.64 -0.18 33.84
N PRO A 30 12.82 -0.98 32.77
CA PRO A 30 14.04 -0.96 31.97
C PRO A 30 14.44 0.45 31.51
N GLY A 31 15.70 0.82 31.79
CA GLY A 31 16.28 2.12 31.46
C GLY A 31 16.27 3.14 32.60
N GLU A 32 15.47 2.95 33.65
CA GLU A 32 15.42 3.83 34.83
C GLU A 32 16.67 3.69 35.72
N TYR A 33 16.90 4.68 36.57
CA TYR A 33 17.97 4.69 37.56
C TYR A 33 17.41 4.45 38.96
N LEU A 34 17.79 3.33 39.59
CA LEU A 34 17.46 3.01 40.97
C LEU A 34 18.59 3.45 41.90
N THR A 35 18.26 4.21 42.93
CA THR A 35 19.23 4.65 43.95
C THR A 35 19.03 3.86 45.24
N LEU A 36 19.98 2.98 45.54
CA LEU A 36 20.11 2.24 46.79
C LEU A 36 20.57 3.17 47.90
N SER A 37 19.68 3.53 48.82
CA SER A 37 19.99 4.34 50.01
C SER A 37 20.15 3.46 51.24
N LEU A 38 21.39 3.12 51.58
CA LEU A 38 21.73 2.27 52.71
C LEU A 38 22.15 3.11 53.92
N GLN A 39 21.50 2.89 55.06
CA GLN A 39 21.90 3.51 56.32
C GLN A 39 22.92 2.62 57.04
N VAL A 40 24.05 3.22 57.40
CA VAL A 40 25.19 2.54 58.01
C VAL A 40 25.62 3.26 59.28
N GLU A 41 25.81 2.52 60.36
CA GLU A 41 26.27 3.01 61.65
C GLU A 41 27.64 2.42 61.96
N GLY A 42 28.56 3.21 62.52
CA GLY A 42 29.89 2.70 62.81
C GLY A 42 30.90 3.75 63.28
N ARG A 43 32.14 3.33 63.50
CA ARG A 43 33.27 4.20 63.85
C ARG A 43 34.48 3.90 62.94
N GLY A 44 35.19 4.94 62.48
CA GLY A 44 36.38 4.80 61.62
C GLY A 44 36.11 4.93 60.12
N THR A 45 37.16 4.87 59.31
CA THR A 45 37.08 4.99 57.84
C THR A 45 36.83 3.63 57.20
N ALA A 46 35.71 3.48 56.49
CA ALA A 46 35.35 2.25 55.79
C ALA A 46 35.16 2.48 54.28
N ARG A 47 35.58 1.50 53.47
CA ARG A 47 35.37 1.46 52.01
C ARG A 47 34.22 0.50 51.72
N PHE A 48 33.21 0.98 51.01
CA PHE A 48 32.02 0.24 50.64
C PHE A 48 32.08 -0.08 49.15
N ARG A 49 31.90 -1.35 48.79
CA ARG A 49 31.88 -1.82 47.40
C ARG A 49 30.52 -2.46 47.10
N LEU A 50 29.86 -1.97 46.05
CA LEU A 50 28.64 -2.54 45.49
C LEU A 50 29.00 -3.63 44.49
N LYS A 51 28.42 -4.82 44.69
CA LYS A 51 28.39 -5.92 43.72
C LYS A 51 26.98 -5.96 43.11
N PRO A 52 26.79 -5.41 41.91
CA PRO A 52 25.50 -5.46 41.23
C PRO A 52 25.16 -6.91 40.81
N PRO A 53 23.87 -7.26 40.72
CA PRO A 53 23.45 -8.53 40.14
C PRO A 53 23.78 -8.58 38.64
N GLU A 54 23.81 -9.79 38.07
CA GLU A 54 24.17 -10.02 36.67
C GLU A 54 23.32 -9.16 35.71
N GLY A 55 23.97 -8.47 34.77
CA GLY A 55 23.33 -7.57 33.80
C GLY A 55 23.03 -6.15 34.28
N TRP A 56 23.11 -5.86 35.58
CA TRP A 56 22.85 -4.51 36.12
C TRP A 56 24.08 -3.62 36.08
N GLN A 57 23.92 -2.39 35.58
CA GLN A 57 25.03 -1.44 35.46
C GLN A 57 25.02 -0.44 36.63
N ALA A 58 26.06 -0.47 37.47
CA ALA A 58 26.25 0.51 38.53
C ALA A 58 27.00 1.73 38.02
N LEU A 59 26.50 2.94 38.32
CA LEU A 59 27.17 4.20 38.02
C LEU A 59 28.36 4.46 38.98
N SER A 60 28.27 3.96 40.21
CA SER A 60 29.36 4.00 41.19
C SER A 60 29.47 2.65 41.89
N LEU A 61 30.62 1.99 41.76
CA LEU A 61 30.87 0.69 42.39
C LEU A 61 31.43 0.82 43.81
N GLU A 62 31.98 1.98 44.17
CA GLU A 62 32.67 2.16 45.43
C GLU A 62 32.45 3.54 46.06
N ARG A 63 32.43 3.57 47.40
CA ARG A 63 32.35 4.78 48.21
C ARG A 63 33.22 4.62 49.46
N THR A 64 33.88 5.69 49.89
CA THR A 64 34.60 5.73 51.16
C THR A 64 33.90 6.69 52.10
N ALA A 65 33.64 6.27 53.33
CA ALA A 65 33.02 7.13 54.33
C ALA A 65 33.71 6.98 55.69
N VAL A 66 33.97 8.13 56.32
CA VAL A 66 34.32 8.21 57.74
C VAL A 66 33.03 8.13 58.54
N LEU A 67 32.97 7.19 59.49
CA LEU A 67 31.85 6.97 60.40
C LEU A 67 32.25 7.48 61.79
N GLU A 68 31.45 8.37 62.36
CA GLU A 68 31.76 9.07 63.63
C GLU A 68 30.79 8.66 64.76
N GLY A 69 30.33 7.40 64.76
CA GLY A 69 29.41 6.88 65.76
C GLY A 69 27.95 7.30 65.59
N GLY A 70 27.59 7.93 64.45
CA GLY A 70 26.22 8.23 64.05
C GLY A 70 25.80 7.46 62.78
N VAL A 71 24.51 7.49 62.46
CA VAL A 71 23.96 6.87 61.24
C VAL A 71 24.29 7.74 60.03
N LYS A 72 24.91 7.14 59.02
CA LYS A 72 25.28 7.79 57.75
C LYS A 72 24.59 7.08 56.58
N THR A 73 24.05 7.86 55.65
CA THR A 73 23.39 7.32 54.45
C THR A 73 24.38 7.22 53.30
N LEU A 74 24.47 6.04 52.69
CA LEU A 74 25.24 5.78 51.48
C LEU A 74 24.29 5.56 50.32
N SER A 75 24.55 6.23 49.20
CA SER A 75 23.73 6.11 47.99
C SER A 75 24.55 5.49 46.85
N PHE A 76 24.02 4.41 46.27
CA PHE A 76 24.56 3.80 45.06
C PHE A 76 23.49 3.80 43.98
N THR A 77 23.81 4.28 42.77
CA THR A 77 22.85 4.33 41.67
C THR A 77 23.14 3.23 40.65
N LEU A 78 22.10 2.49 40.29
CA LEU A 78 22.08 1.39 39.33
C LEU A 78 21.13 1.73 38.18
N ARG A 79 21.47 1.35 36.95
CA ARG A 79 20.54 1.41 35.82
C ARG A 79 19.87 0.05 35.63
N VAL A 80 18.54 0.06 35.50
CA VAL A 80 17.74 -1.15 35.28
C VAL A 80 18.01 -1.71 33.87
N PRO A 81 18.44 -2.98 33.73
CA PRO A 81 18.72 -3.58 32.43
C PRO A 81 17.43 -3.99 31.68
N PRO A 82 17.51 -4.24 30.36
CA PRO A 82 16.39 -4.71 29.54
C PRO A 82 16.09 -6.21 29.75
N LEU A 83 15.89 -6.61 31.01
CA LEU A 83 15.55 -7.98 31.39
C LEU A 83 14.01 -8.20 31.41
N PRO A 84 13.54 -9.46 31.35
CA PRO A 84 12.12 -9.77 31.42
C PRO A 84 11.41 -9.18 32.65
N ALA A 85 10.15 -8.77 32.48
CA ALA A 85 9.35 -8.29 33.59
C ALA A 85 9.22 -9.36 34.70
N GLY A 86 9.43 -8.97 35.95
CA GLY A 86 9.39 -9.87 37.11
C GLY A 86 10.72 -10.51 37.49
N THR A 87 11.81 -10.26 36.73
CA THR A 87 13.15 -10.70 37.13
C THR A 87 13.58 -10.03 38.44
N ARG A 88 14.07 -10.84 39.39
CA ARG A 88 14.58 -10.41 40.69
C ARG A 88 16.10 -10.51 40.70
N GLY A 89 16.77 -9.50 41.24
CA GLY A 89 18.22 -9.47 41.47
C GLY A 89 18.55 -9.07 42.89
N LEU A 90 19.69 -9.53 43.42
CA LEU A 90 20.19 -9.13 44.73
C LEU A 90 21.44 -8.26 44.56
N ALA A 91 21.35 -7.00 44.97
CA ALA A 91 22.50 -6.10 45.03
C ALA A 91 23.19 -6.24 46.38
N LYS A 92 24.45 -6.66 46.39
CA LYS A 92 25.22 -6.87 47.62
C LYS A 92 26.21 -5.73 47.84
N VAL A 93 26.10 -5.02 48.96
CA VAL A 93 27.06 -3.98 49.37
C VAL A 93 27.92 -4.51 50.51
N VAL A 94 29.24 -4.46 50.33
CA VAL A 94 30.23 -4.99 51.28
C VAL A 94 31.09 -3.86 51.82
N ALA A 95 31.26 -3.80 53.13
CA ALA A 95 32.12 -2.86 53.83
C ALA A 95 33.48 -3.49 54.14
N TYR A 96 34.55 -2.76 53.83
CA TYR A 96 35.94 -3.14 54.07
C TYR A 96 36.62 -2.11 54.98
N GLN A 97 37.36 -2.59 55.98
CA GLN A 97 38.30 -1.81 56.79
C GLN A 97 39.66 -2.50 56.69
N GLU A 98 40.72 -1.77 56.34
CA GLU A 98 42.09 -2.31 56.17
C GLU A 98 42.12 -3.60 55.30
N GLU A 99 41.39 -3.58 54.18
CA GLU A 99 41.25 -4.70 53.22
C GLU A 99 40.55 -5.97 53.75
N LYS A 100 39.99 -5.96 54.98
CA LYS A 100 39.15 -7.05 55.51
C LYS A 100 37.66 -6.70 55.42
N GLU A 101 36.85 -7.67 54.97
CA GLU A 101 35.39 -7.55 54.99
C GLU A 101 34.89 -7.53 56.43
N VAL A 102 34.17 -6.46 56.81
CA VAL A 102 33.67 -6.26 58.18
C VAL A 102 32.14 -6.34 58.30
N ALA A 103 31.39 -6.11 57.22
CA ALA A 103 29.93 -6.25 57.16
C ALA A 103 29.42 -6.27 55.70
N HIS A 104 28.22 -6.81 55.46
CA HIS A 104 27.52 -6.68 54.17
C HIS A 104 26.00 -6.53 54.33
N SER A 105 25.34 -6.06 53.27
CA SER A 105 23.89 -5.97 53.14
C SER A 105 23.45 -6.36 51.73
N GLU A 106 22.26 -6.95 51.62
CA GLU A 106 21.66 -7.39 50.36
C GLU A 106 20.31 -6.71 50.17
N VAL A 107 20.09 -6.14 48.98
CA VAL A 107 18.84 -5.45 48.62
C VAL A 107 18.22 -6.12 47.40
N GLU A 108 16.94 -6.47 47.50
CA GLU A 108 16.16 -7.05 46.40
C GLU A 108 15.79 -5.97 45.38
N LEU A 109 16.03 -6.26 44.11
CA LEU A 109 15.71 -5.42 42.96
C LEU A 109 14.72 -6.17 42.05
N LEU A 110 13.62 -5.52 41.65
CA LEU A 110 12.60 -6.10 40.75
C LEU A 110 12.45 -5.29 39.47
N VAL A 111 12.47 -5.96 38.32
CA VAL A 111 12.23 -5.33 37.01
C VAL A 111 10.73 -5.25 36.72
N LEU A 112 10.21 -4.04 36.51
CA LEU A 112 8.80 -3.77 36.19
C LEU A 112 8.48 -4.01 34.71
N PRO A 113 7.20 -4.29 34.36
CA PRO A 113 6.78 -4.41 32.98
C PRO A 113 6.81 -3.06 32.26
N ARG A 114 7.36 -3.05 31.05
CA ARG A 114 7.35 -1.91 30.12
C ARG A 114 6.79 -2.40 28.79
N THR A 115 5.64 -1.86 28.40
CA THR A 115 4.97 -2.18 27.13
C THR A 115 5.36 -1.16 26.07
N GLU A 116 6.04 -1.62 25.02
CA GLU A 116 6.44 -0.81 23.88
C GLU A 116 6.38 -1.65 22.60
N ILE A 117 5.81 -1.10 21.53
CA ILE A 117 5.75 -1.77 20.22
C ILE A 117 6.27 -0.85 19.13
N ALA A 118 6.73 -1.45 18.04
CA ALA A 118 7.06 -0.76 16.80
C ALA A 118 6.21 -1.31 15.66
N LEU A 119 5.73 -0.41 14.80
CA LEU A 119 4.95 -0.71 13.61
C LEU A 119 5.68 -0.13 12.40
N SER A 120 5.99 -0.98 11.42
CA SER A 120 6.65 -0.59 10.18
C SER A 120 5.79 -1.02 8.99
N ALA A 121 5.49 -0.06 8.12
CA ALA A 121 4.75 -0.25 6.89
C ALA A 121 5.41 0.59 5.76
N PRO A 122 5.22 0.23 4.48
CA PRO A 122 5.71 1.04 3.36
C PRO A 122 5.09 2.44 3.40
N ALA A 123 5.89 3.50 3.30
CA ALA A 123 5.38 4.88 3.29
C ALA A 123 4.58 5.20 2.01
N THR A 124 5.02 4.63 0.88
CA THR A 124 4.38 4.76 -0.42
C THR A 124 4.30 3.41 -1.12
N LEU A 125 3.17 3.14 -1.77
CA LEU A 125 2.94 1.92 -2.54
C LEU A 125 2.37 2.26 -3.92
N GLU A 126 2.78 1.52 -4.94
CA GLU A 126 2.24 1.66 -6.30
C GLU A 126 1.29 0.50 -6.59
N ALA A 127 0.08 0.82 -7.07
CA ALA A 127 -0.94 -0.18 -7.38
C ALA A 127 -1.52 0.05 -8.79
N GLU A 128 -1.92 -1.03 -9.45
CA GLU A 128 -2.62 -0.98 -10.74
C GLU A 128 -4.08 -0.58 -10.56
N LEU A 129 -4.67 0.06 -11.58
CA LEU A 129 -6.05 0.50 -11.56
C LEU A 129 -7.03 -0.68 -11.44
N GLY A 130 -7.80 -0.70 -10.35
CA GLY A 130 -8.94 -1.61 -10.17
C GLY A 130 -8.62 -3.04 -9.71
N GLY A 131 -7.35 -3.37 -9.46
CA GLY A 131 -6.94 -4.67 -8.92
C GLY A 131 -6.77 -4.66 -7.39
N PRO A 132 -7.01 -5.79 -6.69
CA PRO A 132 -6.58 -5.93 -5.30
C PRO A 132 -5.05 -5.92 -5.22
N PHE A 133 -4.52 -5.37 -4.15
CA PHE A 133 -3.07 -5.34 -3.90
C PHE A 133 -2.75 -5.82 -2.49
N GLU A 134 -1.55 -6.38 -2.32
CA GLU A 134 -1.07 -6.95 -1.06
C GLU A 134 0.27 -6.35 -0.66
N PHE A 135 0.47 -6.08 0.63
CA PHE A 135 1.78 -5.72 1.16
C PHE A 135 1.99 -6.21 2.61
N PRO A 136 3.24 -6.48 3.01
CA PRO A 136 3.54 -6.88 4.38
C PRO A 136 3.64 -5.67 5.32
N VAL A 137 3.18 -5.87 6.55
CA VAL A 137 3.35 -4.95 7.68
C VAL A 137 4.08 -5.69 8.79
N TYR A 138 5.09 -5.04 9.35
CA TYR A 138 5.94 -5.63 10.39
C TYR A 138 5.61 -5.01 11.74
N VAL A 139 5.34 -5.88 12.72
CA VAL A 139 5.08 -5.48 14.11
C VAL A 139 6.16 -6.11 14.98
N THR A 140 6.92 -5.28 15.68
CA THR A 140 7.97 -5.73 16.61
C THR A 140 7.54 -5.45 18.03
N ASN A 141 7.59 -6.47 18.89
CA ASN A 141 7.41 -6.28 20.32
C ASN A 141 8.72 -5.78 20.94
N ARG A 142 8.76 -4.51 21.34
CA ARG A 142 9.90 -3.91 22.08
C ARG A 142 9.69 -3.93 23.60
N SER A 143 8.62 -4.56 24.06
CA SER A 143 8.32 -4.74 25.47
C SER A 143 9.28 -5.74 26.10
N ASN A 144 9.46 -5.66 27.42
CA ASN A 144 10.21 -6.65 28.18
C ASN A 144 9.34 -7.85 28.65
N ARG A 145 8.15 -8.01 28.06
CA ARG A 145 7.28 -9.16 28.28
C ARG A 145 6.59 -9.56 26.99
N LYS A 146 6.02 -10.77 26.97
CA LYS A 146 5.20 -11.25 25.87
C LYS A 146 3.93 -10.40 25.77
N GLU A 147 3.58 -9.94 24.57
CA GLU A 147 2.43 -9.08 24.31
C GLU A 147 1.53 -9.64 23.22
N GLU A 148 0.22 -9.49 23.41
CA GLU A 148 -0.79 -9.75 22.38
C GLU A 148 -1.18 -8.41 21.75
N ILE A 149 -0.95 -8.25 20.45
CA ILE A 149 -1.08 -6.98 19.71
C ILE A 149 -2.14 -7.14 18.64
N PHE A 150 -3.17 -6.30 18.68
CA PHE A 150 -4.25 -6.26 17.68
C PHE A 150 -3.97 -5.22 16.61
N LEU A 151 -4.25 -5.56 15.34
CA LEU A 151 -4.15 -4.65 14.22
C LEU A 151 -5.53 -4.28 13.67
N GLU A 152 -5.65 -3.00 13.31
CA GLU A 152 -6.81 -2.42 12.65
C GLU A 152 -6.35 -1.61 11.44
N ALA A 153 -7.17 -1.59 10.39
CA ALA A 153 -6.92 -0.80 9.20
C ALA A 153 -8.16 0.04 8.87
N GLU A 154 -7.96 1.32 8.59
CA GLU A 154 -8.99 2.26 8.16
C GLU A 154 -8.66 2.75 6.75
N ALA A 155 -9.65 2.66 5.86
CA ALA A 155 -9.55 2.96 4.45
C ALA A 155 -10.92 3.45 3.94
N ALA A 156 -10.97 4.64 3.32
CA ALA A 156 -12.25 5.28 2.95
C ALA A 156 -12.92 4.66 1.70
N MET A 157 -12.16 4.02 0.82
CA MET A 157 -12.62 3.50 -0.49
C MET A 157 -12.01 2.15 -0.83
N ALA A 158 -11.65 1.35 0.17
CA ALA A 158 -11.11 0.02 -0.04
C ALA A 158 -11.50 -0.90 1.11
N GLN A 159 -11.89 -2.13 0.78
CA GLN A 159 -12.05 -3.19 1.77
C GLN A 159 -10.67 -3.74 2.11
N VAL A 160 -10.28 -3.63 3.38
CA VAL A 160 -8.96 -4.09 3.85
C VAL A 160 -9.11 -5.34 4.70
N PHE A 161 -8.31 -6.35 4.37
CA PHE A 161 -8.23 -7.62 5.07
C PHE A 161 -6.83 -7.78 5.67
N LEU A 162 -6.78 -8.13 6.96
CA LEU A 162 -5.55 -8.32 7.73
C LEU A 162 -5.42 -9.79 8.11
N ASN A 163 -4.30 -10.42 7.75
CA ASN A 163 -4.03 -11.82 8.06
C ASN A 163 -2.63 -12.00 8.68
N PRO A 164 -2.51 -12.29 9.99
CA PRO A 164 -3.56 -12.35 11.03
C PRO A 164 -3.94 -10.97 11.59
N LYS A 165 -5.13 -10.84 12.21
CA LYS A 165 -5.61 -9.59 12.87
C LYS A 165 -4.93 -9.33 14.23
N GLY A 166 -4.28 -10.33 14.81
CA GLY A 166 -3.56 -10.21 16.07
C GLY A 166 -2.30 -11.06 16.08
N LEU A 167 -1.28 -10.58 16.77
CA LEU A 167 0.01 -11.24 16.91
C LEU A 167 0.33 -11.42 18.40
N ASN A 168 0.86 -12.59 18.76
CA ASN A 168 1.32 -12.88 20.11
C ASN A 168 2.84 -13.02 20.11
N LEU A 169 3.55 -11.96 20.48
CA LEU A 169 4.98 -11.80 20.24
C LEU A 169 5.78 -11.80 21.55
N ALA A 170 6.87 -12.57 21.61
CA ALA A 170 7.86 -12.48 22.67
C ALA A 170 8.68 -11.17 22.60
N PRO A 171 9.37 -10.76 23.68
CA PRO A 171 10.28 -9.62 23.65
C PRO A 171 11.30 -9.71 22.50
N GLY A 172 11.37 -8.67 21.66
CA GLY A 172 12.25 -8.59 20.49
C GLY A 172 11.74 -9.32 19.23
N GLU A 173 10.68 -10.12 19.34
CA GLU A 173 10.12 -10.85 18.20
C GLU A 173 9.39 -9.90 17.24
N THR A 174 9.56 -10.15 15.94
CA THR A 174 8.86 -9.42 14.87
C THR A 174 7.89 -10.35 14.17
N GLY A 175 6.61 -10.01 14.21
CA GLY A 175 5.56 -10.67 13.44
C GLY A 175 5.26 -9.93 12.14
N VAL A 176 4.75 -10.67 11.16
CA VAL A 176 4.33 -10.12 9.86
C VAL A 176 2.83 -10.27 9.73
N VAL A 177 2.15 -9.20 9.33
CA VAL A 177 0.75 -9.20 8.94
C VAL A 177 0.66 -8.86 7.46
N ARG A 178 -0.02 -9.72 6.69
CA ARG A 178 -0.31 -9.44 5.27
C ARG A 178 -1.57 -8.58 5.21
N VAL A 179 -1.44 -7.44 4.55
CA VAL A 179 -2.55 -6.52 4.29
C VAL A 179 -2.98 -6.70 2.85
N GLN A 180 -4.20 -7.17 2.64
CA GLN A 180 -4.83 -7.25 1.33
C GLN A 180 -5.90 -6.16 1.23
N ALA A 181 -5.74 -5.24 0.29
CA ALA A 181 -6.69 -4.16 0.06
C ALA A 181 -7.37 -4.33 -1.31
N SER A 182 -8.69 -4.32 -1.32
CA SER A 182 -9.51 -4.37 -2.53
C SER A 182 -10.21 -3.02 -2.71
N PRO A 183 -9.84 -2.21 -3.71
CA PRO A 183 -10.43 -0.91 -3.91
C PRO A 183 -11.91 -1.01 -4.33
N GLU A 184 -12.76 -0.12 -3.80
CA GLU A 184 -14.19 -0.07 -4.08
C GLU A 184 -14.53 1.17 -4.92
N GLY A 185 -15.06 0.96 -6.14
CA GLY A 185 -15.51 2.06 -7.03
C GLY A 185 -14.58 2.31 -8.23
N GLN A 186 -14.83 3.41 -8.95
CA GLN A 186 -13.97 3.86 -10.05
C GLN A 186 -12.86 4.76 -9.49
N ILE A 187 -11.61 4.32 -9.61
CA ILE A 187 -10.44 5.07 -9.14
C ILE A 187 -9.75 5.69 -10.35
N SER A 188 -9.43 6.97 -10.27
CA SER A 188 -8.71 7.70 -11.34
C SER A 188 -7.20 7.55 -11.18
N ALA A 189 -6.48 7.52 -12.31
CA ALA A 189 -5.03 7.50 -12.32
C ALA A 189 -4.44 8.75 -11.63
N GLY A 190 -3.36 8.56 -10.85
CA GLY A 190 -2.70 9.65 -10.11
C GLY A 190 -3.37 10.01 -8.77
N TYR A 191 -4.52 9.39 -8.44
CA TYR A 191 -5.16 9.58 -7.14
C TYR A 191 -4.31 8.96 -6.02
N ARG A 192 -4.06 9.74 -4.96
CA ARG A 192 -3.32 9.31 -3.77
C ARG A 192 -4.30 8.83 -2.71
N PHE A 193 -4.33 7.53 -2.49
CA PHE A 193 -5.16 6.91 -1.49
C PHE A 193 -4.40 6.77 -0.17
N TYR A 194 -5.01 7.17 0.95
CA TYR A 194 -4.40 7.06 2.27
C TYR A 194 -5.03 5.89 3.05
N LEU A 195 -4.18 4.96 3.47
CA LEU A 195 -4.55 3.82 4.31
C LEU A 195 -3.89 4.00 5.68
N LYS A 196 -4.69 3.94 6.75
CA LYS A 196 -4.20 4.09 8.12
C LYS A 196 -4.19 2.73 8.82
N LEU A 197 -3.04 2.32 9.32
CA LEU A 197 -2.85 1.10 10.12
C LEU A 197 -2.66 1.47 11.59
N ARG A 198 -3.30 0.72 12.48
CA ARG A 198 -3.14 0.87 13.93
C ARG A 198 -2.78 -0.47 14.55
N ALA A 199 -1.75 -0.49 15.38
CA ALA A 199 -1.39 -1.63 16.21
C ALA A 199 -1.58 -1.26 17.69
N THR A 200 -2.37 -2.04 18.43
CA THR A 200 -2.72 -1.79 19.83
C THR A 200 -2.41 -3.02 20.68
N PRO A 201 -1.50 -2.94 21.66
CA PRO A 201 -1.28 -4.00 22.65
C PRO A 201 -2.53 -4.19 23.53
N LYS A 202 -2.85 -5.44 23.85
CA LYS A 202 -4.03 -5.80 24.64
C LYS A 202 -3.94 -5.20 26.05
N GLY A 203 -4.93 -4.39 26.40
CA GLY A 203 -5.04 -3.78 27.73
C GLY A 203 -4.15 -2.56 27.97
N VAL A 204 -3.37 -2.10 26.99
CA VAL A 204 -2.51 -0.91 27.09
C VAL A 204 -2.69 -0.03 25.84
N ALA A 205 -3.80 0.72 25.79
CA ALA A 205 -4.15 1.55 24.64
C ALA A 205 -3.14 2.69 24.37
N GLU A 206 -2.44 3.16 25.41
CA GLU A 206 -1.44 4.23 25.33
C GLU A 206 -0.17 3.81 24.57
N ALA A 207 0.15 2.52 24.53
CA ALA A 207 1.26 1.97 23.77
C ALA A 207 0.94 1.76 22.28
N ARG A 208 -0.19 2.29 21.80
CA ARG A 208 -0.61 2.22 20.39
C ARG A 208 0.44 2.84 19.46
N ARG A 209 0.57 2.26 18.27
CA ARG A 209 1.34 2.82 17.16
C ARG A 209 0.48 2.88 15.90
N GLU A 210 0.70 3.93 15.11
CA GLU A 210 0.00 4.14 13.85
C GLU A 210 1.01 4.26 12.70
N ALA A 211 0.63 3.78 11.52
CA ALA A 211 1.38 3.96 10.30
C ALA A 211 0.44 4.36 9.16
N GLY A 212 0.84 5.37 8.39
CA GLY A 212 0.13 5.83 7.20
C GLY A 212 0.81 5.29 5.95
N VAL A 213 0.03 4.74 5.02
CA VAL A 213 0.49 4.25 3.72
C VAL A 213 -0.20 5.07 2.63
N ILE A 214 0.60 5.70 1.76
CA ILE A 214 0.09 6.42 0.59
C ILE A 214 0.16 5.47 -0.62
N VAL A 215 -0.99 5.09 -1.16
CA VAL A 215 -1.08 4.27 -2.37
C VAL A 215 -1.31 5.17 -3.58
N LEU A 216 -0.43 5.08 -4.56
CA LEU A 216 -0.51 5.79 -5.83
C LEU A 216 -0.99 4.83 -6.92
N PHE A 217 -2.18 5.07 -7.45
CA PHE A 217 -2.69 4.29 -8.58
C PHE A 217 -2.09 4.82 -9.88
N LYS A 218 -1.31 3.97 -10.57
CA LYS A 218 -0.73 4.31 -11.86
C LYS A 218 -1.54 3.70 -12.99
N ASP A 219 -1.79 4.52 -14.02
CA ASP A 219 -2.13 4.01 -15.34
C ASP A 219 -0.83 3.50 -15.99
N PRO A 220 -0.73 2.22 -16.37
CA PRO A 220 0.44 1.71 -17.10
C PRO A 220 0.73 2.48 -18.41
N LEU A 221 -0.22 3.29 -18.91
CA LEU A 221 -0.07 4.15 -20.08
C LEU A 221 0.27 5.62 -19.77
N GLY A 222 0.11 6.08 -18.52
CA GLY A 222 0.19 7.51 -18.16
C GLY A 222 1.59 8.05 -17.80
N GLY A 223 2.62 7.20 -17.82
CA GLY A 223 3.93 7.52 -17.23
C GLY A 223 4.99 8.10 -18.17
N ARG A 224 4.78 8.11 -19.49
CA ARG A 224 5.77 8.62 -20.44
C ARG A 224 5.07 9.36 -21.57
N GLY A 225 5.34 10.67 -21.71
CA GLY A 225 5.03 11.46 -22.91
C GLY A 225 5.69 10.92 -24.19
N GLN A 226 6.55 9.90 -24.08
CA GLN A 226 6.95 9.04 -25.19
C GLN A 226 5.83 8.05 -25.52
N GLY A 227 4.78 8.51 -26.18
CA GLY A 227 4.00 7.59 -27.01
C GLY A 227 4.91 7.14 -28.16
N LYS A 228 5.59 6.00 -28.01
CA LYS A 228 6.20 5.37 -29.18
C LYS A 228 5.10 5.15 -30.22
N ASP A 229 5.43 5.30 -31.50
CA ASP A 229 4.50 4.89 -32.55
C ASP A 229 4.03 3.45 -32.27
N PRO A 230 2.77 3.10 -32.59
CA PRO A 230 2.37 1.70 -32.54
C PRO A 230 3.42 0.87 -33.27
N GLU A 231 3.94 -0.16 -32.62
CA GLU A 231 5.05 -0.96 -33.12
C GLU A 231 4.60 -2.41 -33.26
N LEU A 232 5.05 -3.06 -34.32
CA LEU A 232 4.93 -4.50 -34.56
C LEU A 232 6.29 -5.16 -34.40
N THR A 233 6.34 -6.27 -33.68
CA THR A 233 7.53 -7.09 -33.49
C THR A 233 7.35 -8.41 -34.23
N LEU A 234 8.18 -8.62 -35.26
CA LEU A 234 8.32 -9.89 -35.95
C LEU A 234 9.37 -10.73 -35.21
N GLY A 235 8.92 -11.79 -34.55
CA GLY A 235 9.78 -12.81 -33.97
C GLY A 235 10.06 -13.91 -34.98
N LEU A 236 11.33 -14.14 -35.30
CA LEU A 236 11.80 -15.25 -36.14
C LEU A 236 12.70 -16.16 -35.31
N GLY A 237 12.33 -17.43 -35.23
CA GLY A 237 13.12 -18.46 -34.57
C GLY A 237 13.48 -19.55 -35.57
N LEU A 238 14.76 -19.84 -35.69
CA LEU A 238 15.29 -20.96 -36.43
C LEU A 238 15.90 -21.94 -35.43
N ALA A 239 15.62 -23.23 -35.56
CA ALA A 239 16.28 -24.26 -34.78
C ALA A 239 16.65 -25.43 -35.68
N LEU A 240 17.89 -25.87 -35.59
CA LEU A 240 18.42 -27.08 -36.22
C LEU A 240 18.70 -28.08 -35.12
N SER A 241 18.23 -29.31 -35.28
CA SER A 241 18.51 -30.42 -34.39
C SER A 241 19.20 -31.54 -35.18
N LEU A 242 20.30 -32.01 -34.63
CA LEU A 242 20.99 -33.21 -35.09
C LEU A 242 20.89 -34.22 -33.95
N GLY A 243 20.46 -35.42 -34.26
CA GLY A 243 20.32 -36.53 -33.34
C GLY A 243 20.96 -37.77 -33.93
N ALA A 244 21.57 -38.60 -33.09
CA ALA A 244 22.00 -39.93 -33.46
C ALA A 244 21.61 -40.89 -32.34
N LEU A 245 20.83 -41.91 -32.69
CA LEU A 245 20.46 -43.00 -31.81
C LEU A 245 21.29 -44.22 -32.20
N TRP A 246 22.10 -44.75 -31.29
CA TRP A 246 22.80 -46.01 -31.48
C TRP A 246 22.17 -47.08 -30.58
N GLU A 247 21.58 -48.10 -31.19
CA GLU A 247 20.87 -49.18 -30.52
C GLU A 247 21.10 -50.49 -31.27
N ARG A 248 21.41 -51.57 -30.54
CA ARG A 248 21.64 -52.92 -31.10
C ARG A 248 22.61 -52.95 -32.29
N GLY A 249 23.67 -52.14 -32.26
CA GLY A 249 24.68 -52.06 -33.31
C GLY A 249 24.28 -51.24 -34.55
N GLN A 250 23.05 -50.68 -34.59
CA GLN A 250 22.59 -49.82 -35.66
C GLN A 250 22.58 -48.35 -35.22
N VAL A 251 23.10 -47.46 -36.07
CA VAL A 251 23.02 -46.01 -35.87
C VAL A 251 21.88 -45.46 -36.72
N GLN A 252 20.92 -44.81 -36.07
CA GLN A 252 19.85 -44.06 -36.72
C GLN A 252 20.10 -42.57 -36.52
N GLY A 253 20.48 -41.89 -37.60
CA GLY A 253 20.60 -40.44 -37.62
C GLY A 253 19.24 -39.77 -37.75
N GLN A 254 19.05 -38.66 -37.05
CA GLN A 254 17.89 -37.78 -37.15
C GLN A 254 18.42 -36.37 -37.41
N VAL A 255 17.99 -35.75 -38.49
CA VAL A 255 18.23 -34.32 -38.73
C VAL A 255 16.87 -33.68 -38.79
N GLY A 256 16.66 -32.67 -37.96
CA GLY A 256 15.43 -31.90 -37.89
C GLY A 256 15.71 -30.42 -38.01
N TYR A 257 14.75 -29.69 -38.53
CA TYR A 257 14.75 -28.24 -38.49
C TYR A 257 13.37 -27.70 -38.11
N GLN A 258 13.36 -26.50 -37.56
CA GLN A 258 12.16 -25.80 -37.14
C GLN A 258 12.31 -24.30 -37.41
N VAL A 259 11.29 -23.72 -38.02
CA VAL A 259 11.15 -22.30 -38.29
C VAL A 259 9.86 -21.82 -37.62
N SER A 260 10.00 -21.05 -36.56
CA SER A 260 8.88 -20.39 -35.88
C SER A 260 8.84 -18.91 -36.28
N ALA A 261 7.65 -18.42 -36.62
CA ALA A 261 7.43 -17.01 -36.87
C ALA A 261 6.30 -16.52 -35.96
N SER A 262 6.40 -15.28 -35.48
CA SER A 262 5.33 -14.60 -34.77
C SER A 262 5.33 -13.12 -35.11
N LEU A 263 4.16 -12.49 -35.10
CA LEU A 263 4.02 -11.05 -35.27
C LEU A 263 3.15 -10.52 -34.15
N THR A 264 3.69 -9.70 -33.26
CA THR A 264 2.95 -9.19 -32.09
C THR A 264 3.20 -7.70 -31.90
N GLY A 265 2.18 -6.96 -31.47
CA GLY A 265 2.36 -5.53 -31.20
C GLY A 265 1.08 -4.72 -31.29
N ALA A 266 1.23 -3.40 -31.40
CA ALA A 266 0.13 -2.46 -31.49
C ALA A 266 -0.20 -2.15 -32.96
N LEU A 267 -1.46 -2.38 -33.36
CA LEU A 267 -1.97 -1.92 -34.65
C LEU A 267 -2.30 -0.42 -34.60
N SER A 268 -2.74 0.06 -33.43
CA SER A 268 -3.04 1.46 -33.13
C SER A 268 -2.91 1.70 -31.61
N ASP A 269 -3.20 2.90 -31.12
CA ASP A 269 -3.24 3.16 -29.66
C ASP A 269 -4.46 2.49 -28.98
N TYR A 270 -5.39 1.96 -29.78
CA TYR A 270 -6.64 1.33 -29.33
C TYR A 270 -6.64 -0.19 -29.49
N VAL A 271 -5.87 -0.75 -30.44
CA VAL A 271 -5.92 -2.16 -30.80
C VAL A 271 -4.52 -2.76 -30.90
N SER A 272 -4.34 -3.91 -30.26
CA SER A 272 -3.16 -4.77 -30.35
C SER A 272 -3.49 -6.07 -31.07
N ALA A 273 -2.48 -6.65 -31.72
CA ALA A 273 -2.61 -7.90 -32.44
C ALA A 273 -1.48 -8.87 -32.12
N SER A 274 -1.79 -10.15 -32.19
CA SER A 274 -0.82 -11.23 -32.14
C SER A 274 -1.13 -12.27 -33.20
N LEU A 275 -0.10 -12.64 -33.97
CA LEU A 275 -0.11 -13.68 -34.96
C LEU A 275 0.93 -14.73 -34.60
N ALA A 276 0.50 -15.97 -34.45
CA ALA A 276 1.39 -17.09 -34.12
C ALA A 276 0.96 -18.34 -34.89
N PRO A 277 1.53 -18.59 -36.08
CA PRO A 277 1.50 -19.92 -36.69
C PRO A 277 2.29 -20.92 -35.85
N SER A 278 1.91 -22.20 -35.92
CA SER A 278 2.80 -23.25 -35.44
C SER A 278 4.06 -23.30 -36.30
N PRO A 279 5.18 -23.79 -35.74
CA PRO A 279 6.43 -23.81 -36.46
C PRO A 279 6.32 -24.68 -37.72
N LEU A 280 6.87 -24.19 -38.82
CA LEU A 280 7.23 -25.03 -39.96
C LEU A 280 8.39 -25.93 -39.50
N SER A 281 8.31 -27.22 -39.76
CA SER A 281 9.38 -28.14 -39.36
C SER A 281 9.63 -29.17 -40.46
N GLY A 282 10.68 -29.97 -40.31
CA GLY A 282 10.96 -31.08 -41.21
C GLY A 282 12.06 -31.95 -40.64
N ASP A 283 12.13 -33.20 -41.08
CA ASP A 283 13.21 -34.12 -40.81
C ASP A 283 13.59 -34.93 -42.06
N LEU A 284 14.55 -35.85 -41.97
CA LEU A 284 15.00 -36.66 -43.12
C LEU A 284 13.90 -37.56 -43.72
N GLN A 285 12.90 -37.95 -42.93
CA GLN A 285 11.83 -38.83 -43.39
C GLN A 285 10.66 -38.02 -43.96
N ASP A 286 10.40 -36.87 -43.35
CA ASP A 286 9.35 -35.93 -43.74
C ASP A 286 9.96 -34.52 -43.87
N PRO A 287 10.50 -34.20 -45.06
CA PRO A 287 11.33 -33.02 -45.27
C PRO A 287 10.56 -31.71 -45.15
N LEU A 288 9.22 -31.71 -45.15
CA LEU A 288 8.43 -30.49 -45.03
C LEU A 288 7.10 -30.74 -44.32
N ARG A 289 7.09 -30.47 -43.01
CA ARG A 289 5.89 -30.35 -42.19
C ARG A 289 5.45 -28.89 -42.15
N LEU A 290 4.42 -28.58 -42.95
CA LEU A 290 3.80 -27.25 -42.95
C LEU A 290 3.16 -26.93 -41.59
N PRO A 291 3.05 -25.63 -41.22
CA PRO A 291 2.33 -25.19 -40.04
C PRO A 291 0.93 -25.79 -39.98
N GLN A 292 0.69 -26.61 -38.96
CA GLN A 292 -0.59 -27.27 -38.76
C GLN A 292 -1.61 -26.41 -38.03
N SER A 293 -1.20 -25.29 -37.43
CA SER A 293 -2.12 -24.39 -36.75
C SER A 293 -1.69 -22.94 -36.87
N PHE A 294 -2.64 -22.05 -36.63
CA PHE A 294 -2.49 -20.60 -36.73
C PHE A 294 -3.41 -19.95 -35.72
N THR A 295 -2.87 -19.02 -34.94
CA THR A 295 -3.67 -18.20 -34.02
C THR A 295 -3.49 -16.72 -34.37
N LEU A 296 -4.61 -16.04 -34.62
CA LEU A 296 -4.72 -14.59 -34.70
C LEU A 296 -5.52 -14.11 -33.48
N SER A 297 -5.00 -13.16 -32.73
CA SER A 297 -5.75 -12.50 -31.66
C SER A 297 -5.69 -11.00 -31.85
N LEU A 298 -6.84 -10.34 -31.67
CA LEU A 298 -7.00 -8.89 -31.64
C LEU A 298 -7.55 -8.51 -30.27
N LYS A 299 -6.97 -7.48 -29.66
CA LYS A 299 -7.41 -6.98 -28.36
C LYS A 299 -7.44 -5.47 -28.39
N GLY A 300 -8.61 -4.90 -28.12
CA GLY A 300 -8.78 -3.46 -28.00
C GLY A 300 -9.58 -3.06 -26.77
N GLU A 301 -9.93 -1.79 -26.69
CA GLU A 301 -10.73 -1.26 -25.57
C GLU A 301 -12.14 -1.86 -25.59
N GLY A 302 -12.40 -2.74 -24.63
CA GLY A 302 -13.70 -3.36 -24.47
C GLY A 302 -14.01 -4.48 -25.47
N PHE A 303 -13.06 -4.94 -26.29
CA PHE A 303 -13.28 -6.15 -27.10
C PHE A 303 -12.02 -7.01 -27.22
N GLU A 304 -12.24 -8.31 -27.36
CA GLU A 304 -11.21 -9.31 -27.65
C GLU A 304 -11.75 -10.23 -28.74
N ALA A 305 -10.97 -10.50 -29.79
CA ALA A 305 -11.30 -11.44 -30.84
C ALA A 305 -10.13 -12.39 -31.06
N ARG A 306 -10.41 -13.67 -31.28
CA ARG A 306 -9.42 -14.71 -31.49
C ARG A 306 -9.91 -15.65 -32.59
N ALA A 307 -9.07 -15.89 -33.57
CA ALA A 307 -9.26 -16.91 -34.58
C ALA A 307 -8.15 -17.94 -34.45
N GLN A 308 -8.51 -19.22 -34.44
CA GLN A 308 -7.57 -20.33 -34.39
C GLN A 308 -7.91 -21.35 -35.47
N ALA A 309 -7.01 -21.60 -36.42
CA ALA A 309 -7.15 -22.65 -37.40
C ALA A 309 -6.12 -23.76 -37.10
N GLY A 310 -6.46 -25.03 -37.32
CA GLY A 310 -5.46 -26.08 -37.34
C GLY A 310 -5.98 -27.51 -37.18
N GLY A 311 -5.22 -28.49 -37.70
CA GLY A 311 -5.57 -29.92 -37.63
C GLY A 311 -6.94 -30.26 -38.24
N GLY A 312 -7.35 -29.52 -39.28
CA GLY A 312 -8.67 -29.64 -39.92
C GLY A 312 -9.82 -28.91 -39.21
N GLY A 313 -9.56 -28.24 -38.08
CA GLY A 313 -10.54 -27.44 -37.34
C GLY A 313 -10.33 -25.93 -37.43
N PHE A 314 -11.38 -25.18 -37.11
CA PHE A 314 -11.40 -23.73 -37.10
C PHE A 314 -12.22 -23.21 -35.90
N GLY A 315 -11.62 -22.39 -35.06
CA GLY A 315 -12.21 -21.76 -33.89
C GLY A 315 -12.26 -20.25 -34.06
N LEU A 316 -13.38 -19.63 -33.70
CA LEU A 316 -13.55 -18.20 -33.56
C LEU A 316 -14.09 -17.91 -32.16
N ALA A 317 -13.46 -17.01 -31.44
CA ALA A 317 -13.94 -16.51 -30.16
C ALA A 317 -13.93 -14.98 -30.18
N GLY A 318 -14.96 -14.38 -29.64
CA GLY A 318 -15.11 -12.94 -29.48
C GLY A 318 -15.69 -12.62 -28.12
N SER A 319 -15.24 -11.54 -27.49
CA SER A 319 -15.89 -10.97 -26.33
C SER A 319 -15.98 -9.46 -26.44
N LEU A 320 -17.09 -8.90 -25.99
CA LEU A 320 -17.40 -7.47 -26.01
C LEU A 320 -17.82 -7.06 -24.60
N ARG A 321 -17.23 -5.98 -24.10
CA ARG A 321 -17.55 -5.35 -22.82
C ARG A 321 -18.41 -4.12 -23.10
N LEU A 322 -19.68 -4.22 -22.76
CA LEU A 322 -20.63 -3.12 -22.68
C LEU A 322 -20.54 -2.49 -21.27
N PRO A 323 -21.12 -1.30 -21.05
CA PRO A 323 -21.12 -0.67 -19.72
C PRO A 323 -21.72 -1.54 -18.61
N SER A 324 -22.79 -2.28 -18.91
CA SER A 324 -23.55 -3.09 -17.95
C SER A 324 -23.43 -4.61 -18.16
N ALA A 325 -22.73 -5.08 -19.20
CA ALA A 325 -22.61 -6.50 -19.48
C ALA A 325 -21.35 -6.84 -20.29
N ARG A 326 -20.83 -8.05 -20.12
CA ARG A 326 -19.84 -8.67 -20.99
C ARG A 326 -20.50 -9.78 -21.78
N LEU A 327 -20.46 -9.70 -23.10
CA LEU A 327 -20.94 -10.71 -24.02
C LEU A 327 -19.77 -11.48 -24.60
N SER A 328 -19.94 -12.76 -24.86
CA SER A 328 -18.97 -13.60 -25.55
C SER A 328 -19.64 -14.58 -26.48
N LEU A 329 -18.96 -14.86 -27.58
CA LEU A 329 -19.36 -15.79 -28.62
C LEU A 329 -18.13 -16.63 -28.97
N GLU A 330 -18.29 -17.94 -28.95
CA GLU A 330 -17.26 -18.91 -29.31
C GLU A 330 -17.87 -19.93 -30.28
N GLY A 331 -17.17 -20.23 -31.37
CA GLY A 331 -17.55 -21.21 -32.35
C GLY A 331 -16.35 -22.05 -32.73
N ASN A 332 -16.45 -23.36 -32.58
CA ASN A 332 -15.39 -24.31 -32.88
C ASN A 332 -15.89 -25.35 -33.87
N TYR A 333 -15.29 -25.38 -35.05
CA TYR A 333 -15.50 -26.39 -36.07
C TYR A 333 -14.34 -27.37 -36.09
N ARG A 334 -14.64 -28.65 -36.24
CA ARG A 334 -13.70 -29.74 -36.55
C ARG A 334 -14.34 -30.63 -37.60
N PRO A 335 -13.56 -31.46 -38.33
CA PRO A 335 -14.16 -32.46 -39.20
C PRO A 335 -15.10 -33.30 -38.33
N GLN A 336 -16.37 -33.38 -38.72
CA GLN A 336 -17.44 -34.08 -38.01
C GLN A 336 -18.02 -33.42 -36.74
N ALA A 337 -17.52 -32.28 -36.26
CA ALA A 337 -18.08 -31.63 -35.07
C ALA A 337 -18.17 -30.11 -35.19
N LEU A 338 -19.28 -29.54 -34.72
CA LEU A 338 -19.46 -28.09 -34.62
C LEU A 338 -19.96 -27.76 -33.22
N ALA A 339 -19.24 -26.89 -32.51
CA ALA A 339 -19.66 -26.35 -31.23
C ALA A 339 -19.84 -24.83 -31.35
N LEU A 340 -20.93 -24.30 -30.80
CA LEU A 340 -21.18 -22.87 -30.65
C LEU A 340 -21.54 -22.61 -29.21
N ARG A 341 -20.99 -21.55 -28.62
CA ARG A 341 -21.28 -21.12 -27.26
C ARG A 341 -21.42 -19.61 -27.23
N THR A 342 -22.48 -19.13 -26.61
CA THR A 342 -22.71 -17.72 -26.34
C THR A 342 -22.84 -17.54 -24.85
N SER A 343 -22.20 -16.53 -24.26
CA SER A 343 -22.42 -16.23 -22.84
C SER A 343 -22.49 -14.73 -22.56
N GLY A 344 -23.25 -14.37 -21.55
CA GLY A 344 -23.45 -13.01 -21.09
C GLY A 344 -23.29 -12.94 -19.58
N VAL A 345 -22.53 -11.97 -19.11
CA VAL A 345 -22.30 -11.71 -17.68
C VAL A 345 -22.65 -10.25 -17.42
N SER A 346 -23.55 -10.00 -16.49
CA SER A 346 -23.84 -8.63 -16.05
C SER A 346 -22.64 -8.05 -15.28
N LEU A 347 -22.34 -6.79 -15.56
CA LEU A 347 -21.33 -5.98 -14.86
C LEU A 347 -21.98 -4.95 -13.94
N ASP A 348 -23.32 -4.90 -13.93
CA ASP A 348 -24.09 -4.05 -13.02
C ASP A 348 -24.00 -4.62 -11.59
N LYS A 349 -23.62 -3.78 -10.64
CA LYS A 349 -23.52 -4.15 -9.21
C LYS A 349 -24.87 -4.54 -8.60
N THR A 350 -25.98 -4.10 -9.20
CA THR A 350 -27.33 -4.39 -8.73
C THR A 350 -27.91 -5.70 -9.28
N LEU A 351 -27.29 -6.26 -10.33
CA LEU A 351 -27.75 -7.45 -11.02
C LEU A 351 -26.57 -8.37 -11.32
N ASP A 352 -26.26 -9.33 -10.46
CA ASP A 352 -25.24 -10.37 -10.73
C ASP A 352 -25.91 -11.55 -11.45
N LEU A 353 -26.10 -11.40 -12.77
CA LEU A 353 -26.71 -12.40 -13.65
C LEU A 353 -25.69 -12.90 -14.67
N GLN A 354 -25.62 -14.22 -14.83
CA GLN A 354 -24.76 -14.89 -15.79
C GLN A 354 -25.58 -15.91 -16.58
N GLY A 355 -25.44 -15.89 -17.90
CA GLY A 355 -26.13 -16.80 -18.79
C GLY A 355 -25.17 -17.39 -19.81
N SER A 356 -25.36 -18.66 -20.15
CA SER A 356 -24.65 -19.27 -21.27
C SER A 356 -25.55 -20.24 -22.02
N LEU A 357 -25.42 -20.23 -23.34
CA LEU A 357 -26.08 -21.15 -24.25
C LEU A 357 -24.97 -21.82 -25.05
N SER A 358 -25.02 -23.14 -25.19
CA SER A 358 -24.08 -23.89 -26.00
C SER A 358 -24.80 -24.96 -26.80
N THR A 359 -24.31 -25.23 -28.00
CA THR A 359 -24.75 -26.32 -28.85
C THR A 359 -23.52 -27.01 -29.41
N GLN A 360 -23.49 -28.33 -29.36
CA GLN A 360 -22.43 -29.16 -29.90
C GLN A 360 -23.07 -30.24 -30.77
N THR A 361 -22.71 -30.27 -32.04
CA THR A 361 -23.15 -31.27 -33.01
C THR A 361 -21.98 -32.18 -33.34
N THR A 362 -22.19 -33.49 -33.27
CA THR A 362 -21.27 -34.56 -33.69
C THR A 362 -22.01 -35.51 -34.65
N PRO A 363 -21.35 -36.49 -35.30
CA PRO A 363 -22.07 -37.44 -36.16
C PRO A 363 -23.00 -38.35 -35.37
N THR A 364 -22.72 -38.52 -34.09
CA THR A 364 -23.46 -39.38 -33.16
C THR A 364 -24.65 -38.68 -32.50
N GLY A 365 -24.81 -37.37 -32.70
CA GLY A 365 -25.92 -36.61 -32.12
C GLY A 365 -25.64 -35.13 -31.91
N ARG A 366 -26.60 -34.43 -31.32
CA ARG A 366 -26.48 -33.02 -30.95
C ARG A 366 -26.72 -32.86 -29.45
N GLN A 367 -25.93 -32.01 -28.79
CA GLN A 367 -26.08 -31.66 -27.40
C GLN A 367 -26.30 -30.15 -27.29
N ASP A 368 -27.39 -29.74 -26.65
CA ASP A 368 -27.70 -28.34 -26.37
C ASP A 368 -27.68 -28.12 -24.86
N ALA A 369 -27.15 -27.00 -24.38
CA ALA A 369 -27.16 -26.65 -22.98
C ALA A 369 -27.39 -25.15 -22.77
N LEU A 370 -28.36 -24.79 -21.93
CA LEU A 370 -28.64 -23.43 -21.48
C LEU A 370 -28.48 -23.37 -19.97
N SER A 371 -27.58 -22.54 -19.49
CA SER A 371 -27.33 -22.31 -18.07
C SER A 371 -27.66 -20.86 -17.72
N LEU A 372 -28.46 -20.64 -16.69
CA LEU A 372 -28.66 -19.31 -16.08
C LEU A 372 -28.24 -19.39 -14.62
N ARG A 373 -27.55 -18.36 -14.14
CA ARG A 373 -27.09 -18.20 -12.76
C ARG A 373 -27.35 -16.77 -12.32
N TYR A 374 -27.96 -16.60 -11.15
CA TYR A 374 -28.27 -15.32 -10.56
C TYR A 374 -27.77 -15.30 -9.13
N ARG A 375 -27.07 -14.24 -8.73
CA ARG A 375 -26.64 -14.03 -7.36
C ARG A 375 -27.25 -12.74 -6.82
N LEU A 376 -27.85 -12.86 -5.65
CA LEU A 376 -28.46 -11.78 -4.90
C LEU A 376 -27.72 -11.62 -3.58
N PRO A 377 -26.90 -10.57 -3.39
CA PRO A 377 -26.42 -10.20 -2.07
C PRO A 377 -27.62 -9.73 -1.23
N LEU A 378 -27.72 -10.25 -0.02
CA LEU A 378 -28.71 -9.90 0.99
C LEU A 378 -28.01 -9.18 2.15
N GLU A 379 -28.77 -8.62 3.08
CA GLU A 379 -28.19 -7.93 4.24
C GLU A 379 -27.42 -8.89 5.15
N SER A 380 -26.53 -8.34 6.00
CA SER A 380 -25.80 -9.08 7.04
C SER A 380 -24.86 -10.19 6.52
N GLY A 381 -24.27 -10.01 5.34
CA GLY A 381 -23.29 -10.93 4.76
C GLY A 381 -23.90 -12.22 4.20
N LEU A 382 -25.22 -12.24 4.01
CA LEU A 382 -25.94 -13.33 3.37
C LEU A 382 -25.94 -13.13 1.83
N SER A 383 -25.80 -14.18 1.05
CA SER A 383 -25.96 -14.12 -0.40
C SER A 383 -26.64 -15.38 -0.93
N LEU A 384 -27.63 -15.19 -1.80
CA LEU A 384 -28.41 -16.24 -2.44
C LEU A 384 -27.97 -16.37 -3.89
N GLY A 385 -27.47 -17.54 -4.27
CA GLY A 385 -27.26 -17.96 -5.65
C GLY A 385 -28.39 -18.88 -6.09
N LEU A 386 -28.95 -18.62 -7.27
CA LEU A 386 -29.93 -19.45 -7.94
C LEU A 386 -29.39 -19.81 -9.31
N GLY A 387 -29.65 -21.04 -9.75
CA GLY A 387 -29.21 -21.51 -11.06
C GLY A 387 -30.18 -22.51 -11.65
N THR A 388 -30.27 -22.49 -12.97
CA THR A 388 -30.98 -23.50 -13.74
C THR A 388 -30.13 -23.93 -14.92
N ASP A 389 -30.19 -25.21 -15.23
CA ASP A 389 -29.54 -25.82 -16.37
C ASP A 389 -30.58 -26.59 -17.18
N LEU A 390 -30.67 -26.30 -18.46
CA LEU A 390 -31.45 -27.07 -19.43
C LEU A 390 -30.46 -27.71 -20.36
N SER A 391 -30.32 -29.03 -20.31
CA SER A 391 -29.49 -29.78 -21.25
C SER A 391 -30.36 -30.71 -22.09
N GLY A 392 -30.09 -30.76 -23.38
CA GLY A 392 -30.78 -31.61 -24.34
C GLY A 392 -29.78 -32.45 -25.11
N GLN A 393 -30.10 -33.72 -25.36
CA GLN A 393 -29.32 -34.60 -26.21
C GLN A 393 -30.21 -35.21 -27.30
N ALA A 394 -29.88 -34.95 -28.56
CA ALA A 394 -30.49 -35.54 -29.73
C ALA A 394 -29.76 -36.83 -30.12
N GLY A 395 -30.44 -37.96 -29.99
CA GLY A 395 -30.07 -39.28 -30.56
C GLY A 395 -31.22 -39.80 -31.43
N GLU A 396 -31.76 -41.00 -31.16
CA GLU A 396 -33.02 -41.48 -31.80
C GLU A 396 -34.27 -40.66 -31.38
N ALA A 397 -34.24 -40.09 -30.17
CA ALA A 397 -35.22 -39.13 -29.66
C ALA A 397 -34.50 -38.02 -28.88
N TYR A 398 -35.11 -36.83 -28.77
CA TYR A 398 -34.55 -35.70 -28.03
C TYR A 398 -34.81 -35.86 -26.53
N ARG A 399 -33.76 -36.10 -25.74
CA ARG A 399 -33.84 -36.20 -24.27
C ARG A 399 -33.54 -34.86 -23.65
N LEU A 400 -34.48 -34.30 -22.90
CA LEU A 400 -34.32 -33.05 -22.16
C LEU A 400 -34.12 -33.35 -20.67
N SER A 401 -33.08 -32.78 -20.07
CA SER A 401 -32.84 -32.77 -18.62
C SER A 401 -32.88 -31.34 -18.10
N PHE A 402 -33.62 -31.17 -17.01
CA PHE A 402 -33.76 -29.91 -16.30
C PHE A 402 -33.08 -30.01 -14.95
N GLY A 403 -32.04 -29.21 -14.76
CA GLY A 403 -31.29 -29.04 -13.53
C GLY A 403 -31.67 -27.75 -12.81
N LEU A 404 -31.68 -27.83 -11.48
CA LEU A 404 -31.81 -26.68 -10.58
C LEU A 404 -30.65 -26.69 -9.60
N SER A 405 -30.12 -25.51 -9.31
CA SER A 405 -29.13 -25.30 -8.26
C SER A 405 -29.47 -24.09 -7.42
N GLN A 406 -29.20 -24.17 -6.12
CA GLN A 406 -29.34 -23.07 -5.18
C GLN A 406 -28.14 -23.08 -4.24
N THR A 407 -27.62 -21.90 -3.90
CA THR A 407 -26.57 -21.74 -2.90
C THR A 407 -26.96 -20.62 -1.97
N LEU A 408 -26.93 -20.83 -0.66
CA LEU A 408 -27.12 -19.78 0.34
C LEU A 408 -25.83 -19.67 1.15
N THR A 409 -25.14 -18.54 1.02
CA THR A 409 -23.86 -18.29 1.69
C THR A 409 -24.08 -17.22 2.76
N TRP A 410 -23.78 -17.53 4.01
CA TRP A 410 -23.75 -16.59 5.11
C TRP A 410 -22.32 -16.40 5.59
N GLN A 411 -21.81 -15.17 5.48
CA GLN A 411 -20.44 -14.84 5.80
C GLN A 411 -20.38 -13.69 6.80
N THR A 412 -19.77 -13.94 7.95
CA THR A 412 -19.48 -12.92 8.97
C THR A 412 -17.96 -12.72 9.08
N GLN A 413 -17.49 -11.95 10.06
CA GLN A 413 -16.05 -11.83 10.32
C GLN A 413 -15.44 -13.15 10.84
N ASP A 414 -16.23 -13.92 11.60
CA ASP A 414 -15.73 -15.11 12.31
C ASP A 414 -16.17 -16.43 11.68
N LEU A 415 -17.28 -16.45 10.94
CA LEU A 415 -17.92 -17.66 10.43
C LEU A 415 -18.24 -17.55 8.94
N GLU A 416 -18.13 -18.66 8.23
CA GLU A 416 -18.66 -18.83 6.89
C GLU A 416 -19.51 -20.10 6.84
N LEU A 417 -20.71 -20.01 6.29
CA LEU A 417 -21.62 -21.14 6.12
C LEU A 417 -22.23 -21.09 4.72
N VAL A 418 -22.16 -22.20 3.99
CA VAL A 418 -22.65 -22.38 2.64
C VAL A 418 -23.58 -23.57 2.62
N GLN A 419 -24.87 -23.31 2.43
CA GLN A 419 -25.84 -24.31 2.04
C GLN A 419 -25.87 -24.39 0.51
N SER A 420 -25.91 -25.60 -0.03
CA SER A 420 -26.05 -25.84 -1.47
C SER A 420 -27.11 -26.90 -1.74
N TYR A 421 -27.81 -26.71 -2.85
CA TYR A 421 -28.69 -27.69 -3.45
C TYR A 421 -28.36 -27.75 -4.94
N SER A 422 -28.29 -28.94 -5.50
CA SER A 422 -28.25 -29.16 -6.95
C SER A 422 -29.00 -30.43 -7.27
N GLY A 423 -29.71 -30.48 -8.39
CA GLY A 423 -30.46 -31.68 -8.74
C GLY A 423 -31.07 -31.62 -10.13
N VAL A 424 -31.44 -32.78 -10.63
CA VAL A 424 -32.24 -33.00 -11.84
C VAL A 424 -33.58 -33.57 -11.39
N PRO A 425 -34.57 -32.73 -11.02
CA PRO A 425 -35.78 -33.17 -10.33
C PRO A 425 -36.57 -34.23 -11.10
N LEU A 426 -36.60 -34.13 -12.44
CA LEU A 426 -37.30 -35.09 -13.30
C LEU A 426 -36.65 -36.48 -13.32
N SER A 427 -35.37 -36.57 -12.96
CA SER A 427 -34.64 -37.84 -12.84
C SER A 427 -34.56 -38.34 -11.40
N GLY A 428 -35.18 -37.63 -10.45
CA GLY A 428 -35.13 -37.94 -9.01
C GLY A 428 -33.73 -37.81 -8.40
N LEU A 429 -32.81 -37.11 -9.06
CA LEU A 429 -31.45 -36.87 -8.60
C LEU A 429 -31.39 -35.54 -7.86
N HIS A 430 -31.04 -35.56 -6.58
CA HIS A 430 -30.93 -34.39 -5.72
C HIS A 430 -29.65 -34.49 -4.90
N ALA A 431 -28.95 -33.39 -4.71
CA ALA A 431 -27.77 -33.28 -3.89
C ALA A 431 -27.91 -32.05 -2.99
N LEU A 432 -27.92 -32.28 -1.68
CA LEU A 432 -27.98 -31.26 -0.63
C LEU A 432 -26.62 -31.20 0.05
N GLY A 433 -26.07 -30.02 0.21
CA GLY A 433 -24.79 -29.80 0.88
C GLY A 433 -24.89 -28.69 1.92
N LEU A 434 -24.14 -28.84 3.01
CA LEU A 434 -23.91 -27.80 4.00
C LEU A 434 -22.43 -27.83 4.34
N ALA A 435 -21.71 -26.74 4.10
CA ALA A 435 -20.31 -26.61 4.44
C ALA A 435 -20.08 -25.29 5.18
N GLY A 436 -19.11 -25.23 6.06
CA GLY A 436 -18.83 -24.01 6.79
C GLY A 436 -17.82 -24.20 7.90
N GLY A 437 -17.50 -23.12 8.58
CA GLY A 437 -16.49 -23.12 9.61
C GLY A 437 -16.06 -21.74 10.04
N THR A 438 -15.12 -21.71 10.98
CA THR A 438 -14.50 -20.48 11.43
C THR A 438 -13.57 -19.93 10.36
N ARG A 439 -13.57 -18.60 10.19
CA ARG A 439 -12.68 -17.91 9.24
C ARG A 439 -11.26 -17.76 9.77
N SER A 440 -11.12 -17.65 11.10
CA SER A 440 -9.84 -17.80 11.80
C SER A 440 -9.63 -19.26 12.21
N LEU A 441 -8.41 -19.77 12.01
CA LEU A 441 -7.99 -21.07 12.55
C LEU A 441 -7.24 -20.94 13.89
N TYR A 442 -7.05 -19.71 14.37
CA TYR A 442 -6.31 -19.40 15.59
C TYR A 442 -7.24 -18.91 16.71
N PRO A 443 -7.01 -19.33 17.98
CA PRO A 443 -6.17 -20.45 18.39
C PRO A 443 -6.86 -21.81 18.13
N LEU A 444 -8.18 -21.79 17.94
CA LEU A 444 -9.02 -22.93 17.62
C LEU A 444 -9.82 -22.61 16.37
N GLY A 445 -9.84 -23.52 15.41
CA GLY A 445 -10.66 -23.43 14.21
C GLY A 445 -11.53 -24.66 14.00
N LEU A 446 -12.63 -24.49 13.28
CA LEU A 446 -13.53 -25.58 12.92
C LEU A 446 -13.86 -25.46 11.44
N ARG A 447 -13.81 -26.55 10.69
CA ARG A 447 -14.39 -26.63 9.34
C ARG A 447 -15.15 -27.93 9.19
N GLY A 448 -16.36 -27.85 8.67
CA GLY A 448 -17.19 -29.01 8.42
C GLY A 448 -17.86 -28.93 7.06
N SER A 449 -18.16 -30.09 6.50
CA SER A 449 -19.01 -30.22 5.32
C SER A 449 -19.81 -31.50 5.41
N THR A 450 -21.08 -31.45 5.05
CA THR A 450 -21.94 -32.61 4.88
C THR A 450 -22.65 -32.50 3.53
N SER A 451 -22.74 -33.61 2.81
CA SER A 451 -23.41 -33.68 1.51
C SER A 451 -24.21 -34.97 1.41
N TRP A 452 -25.44 -34.85 0.95
CA TRP A 452 -26.37 -35.96 0.80
C TRP A 452 -26.94 -35.97 -0.61
N GLN A 453 -26.62 -37.03 -1.34
CA GLN A 453 -27.09 -37.28 -2.70
C GLN A 453 -28.19 -38.36 -2.66
N VAL A 454 -29.35 -38.00 -3.17
CA VAL A 454 -30.57 -38.80 -3.27
C VAL A 454 -30.84 -39.05 -4.75
N GLY A 455 -31.04 -40.30 -5.14
CA GLY A 455 -31.30 -40.70 -6.53
C GLY A 455 -30.14 -41.48 -7.16
N GLY A 456 -30.46 -42.61 -7.80
CA GLY A 456 -29.52 -43.69 -8.15
C GLY A 456 -29.68 -44.93 -7.25
N ALA A 457 -29.05 -46.05 -7.61
CA ALA A 457 -29.25 -47.36 -6.95
C ALA A 457 -28.81 -47.42 -5.46
N SER A 458 -28.03 -46.45 -4.99
CA SER A 458 -27.59 -46.35 -3.59
C SER A 458 -27.24 -44.89 -3.26
N GLY A 459 -28.14 -44.16 -2.57
CA GLY A 459 -27.87 -42.78 -2.16
C GLY A 459 -26.57 -42.64 -1.37
N LEU A 460 -25.91 -41.49 -1.49
CA LEU A 460 -24.58 -41.22 -0.93
C LEU A 460 -24.65 -40.08 0.09
N TRP A 461 -24.35 -40.38 1.35
CA TRP A 461 -24.17 -39.36 2.39
C TRP A 461 -22.70 -39.31 2.81
N GLN A 462 -22.11 -38.13 2.78
CA GLN A 462 -20.72 -37.89 3.19
C GLN A 462 -20.68 -36.71 4.13
N SER A 463 -20.00 -36.86 5.27
CA SER A 463 -19.74 -35.78 6.21
C SER A 463 -18.26 -35.77 6.60
N GLN A 464 -17.72 -34.57 6.79
CA GLN A 464 -16.36 -34.35 7.24
C GLN A 464 -16.35 -33.18 8.23
N LEU A 465 -15.63 -33.31 9.33
CA LEU A 465 -15.44 -32.27 10.34
C LEU A 465 -13.97 -32.24 10.73
N THR A 466 -13.35 -31.09 10.63
CA THR A 466 -11.95 -30.86 10.99
C THR A 466 -11.88 -29.83 12.10
N LEU A 467 -11.31 -30.24 13.23
CA LEU A 467 -10.92 -29.37 14.32
C LEU A 467 -9.46 -28.97 14.11
N TYR A 468 -9.17 -27.68 14.23
CA TYR A 468 -7.84 -27.10 14.14
C TYR A 468 -7.48 -26.48 15.48
N TYR A 469 -6.24 -26.68 15.91
CA TYR A 469 -5.72 -26.08 17.12
C TYR A 469 -4.27 -25.65 16.90
N GLN A 470 -3.98 -24.39 17.19
CA GLN A 470 -2.65 -23.81 17.06
C GLN A 470 -2.16 -23.36 18.44
N PRO A 471 -1.51 -24.26 19.21
CA PRO A 471 -1.04 -23.94 20.57
C PRO A 471 0.09 -22.89 20.59
N LEU A 472 0.90 -22.85 19.54
CA LEU A 472 2.08 -22.00 19.41
C LEU A 472 2.23 -21.56 17.95
N THR A 473 2.92 -20.45 17.69
CA THR A 473 3.26 -20.01 16.34
C THR A 473 4.03 -21.11 15.62
N GLY A 474 3.58 -21.52 14.43
CA GLY A 474 4.20 -22.58 13.64
C GLY A 474 3.78 -24.01 14.01
N ALA A 475 3.19 -24.28 15.18
CA ALA A 475 2.71 -25.61 15.55
C ALA A 475 1.20 -25.74 15.36
N PHE A 476 0.76 -26.65 14.51
CA PHE A 476 -0.62 -26.81 14.09
C PHE A 476 -1.07 -28.27 14.21
N LEU A 477 -2.11 -28.47 15.02
CA LEU A 477 -2.78 -29.75 15.23
C LEU A 477 -4.11 -29.74 14.49
N SER A 478 -4.45 -30.83 13.83
CA SER A 478 -5.78 -31.01 13.29
C SER A 478 -6.31 -32.41 13.52
N LEU A 479 -7.60 -32.52 13.79
CA LEU A 479 -8.32 -33.78 13.91
C LEU A 479 -9.48 -33.77 12.92
N THR A 480 -9.39 -34.62 11.90
CA THR A 480 -10.46 -34.77 10.91
C THR A 480 -11.26 -36.02 11.22
N GLY A 481 -12.57 -35.87 11.43
CA GLY A 481 -13.52 -36.97 11.40
C GLY A 481 -14.26 -36.99 10.06
N SER A 482 -14.47 -38.17 9.49
CA SER A 482 -15.28 -38.35 8.29
C SER A 482 -16.30 -39.46 8.48
N TYR A 483 -17.43 -39.36 7.80
CA TYR A 483 -18.49 -40.36 7.77
C TYR A 483 -18.96 -40.52 6.33
N ARG A 484 -19.12 -41.76 5.87
CA ARG A 484 -19.63 -42.06 4.53
C ARG A 484 -20.63 -43.20 4.59
N GLN A 485 -21.78 -42.99 3.97
CA GLN A 485 -22.81 -44.01 3.75
C GLN A 485 -23.15 -44.06 2.27
N GLN A 486 -23.10 -45.25 1.67
CA GLN A 486 -23.50 -45.51 0.29
C GLN A 486 -24.31 -46.81 0.25
N GLY A 487 -25.63 -46.69 0.08
CA GLY A 487 -26.53 -47.84 0.21
C GLY A 487 -26.48 -48.46 1.62
N GLU A 488 -26.19 -49.76 1.70
CA GLU A 488 -26.00 -50.50 2.97
C GLU A 488 -24.59 -50.31 3.57
N SER A 489 -23.63 -49.85 2.77
CA SER A 489 -22.25 -49.67 3.22
C SER A 489 -22.12 -48.36 4.02
N ARG A 490 -21.65 -48.46 5.26
CA ARG A 490 -21.41 -47.33 6.17
C ARG A 490 -20.00 -47.43 6.71
N GLY A 491 -19.30 -46.32 6.79
CA GLY A 491 -17.97 -46.26 7.38
C GLY A 491 -17.67 -44.89 7.98
N TYR A 492 -16.71 -44.87 8.88
CA TYR A 492 -16.16 -43.63 9.44
C TYR A 492 -14.65 -43.60 9.29
N GLY A 493 -14.11 -42.38 9.31
CA GLY A 493 -12.69 -42.11 9.26
C GLY A 493 -12.26 -41.16 10.36
N LEU A 494 -11.06 -41.34 10.90
CA LEU A 494 -10.41 -40.44 11.84
C LEU A 494 -8.99 -40.18 11.36
N ALA A 495 -8.62 -38.92 11.18
CA ALA A 495 -7.31 -38.53 10.71
C ALA A 495 -6.72 -37.38 11.55
N PRO A 496 -6.03 -37.69 12.67
CA PRO A 496 -5.21 -36.70 13.37
C PRO A 496 -3.92 -36.39 12.60
N SER A 497 -3.54 -35.13 12.59
CA SER A 497 -2.24 -34.68 12.08
C SER A 497 -1.64 -33.57 12.92
N LEU A 498 -0.31 -33.56 12.97
CA LEU A 498 0.52 -32.56 13.61
C LEU A 498 1.45 -32.00 12.53
N SER A 499 1.54 -30.69 12.44
CA SER A 499 2.57 -30.02 11.64
C SER A 499 3.25 -28.95 12.47
N VAL A 500 4.57 -28.89 12.40
CA VAL A 500 5.39 -27.90 13.11
C VAL A 500 6.28 -27.23 12.08
N SER A 501 6.16 -25.93 11.95
CA SER A 501 7.02 -25.07 11.15
C SER A 501 7.97 -24.32 12.08
N PHE A 502 9.24 -24.26 11.72
CA PHE A 502 10.31 -23.63 12.49
C PHE A 502 11.28 -22.93 11.54
N GLY A 503 11.94 -21.88 11.99
CA GLY A 503 12.90 -21.17 11.14
C GLY A 503 13.16 -19.75 11.59
N GLU A 504 14.25 -19.19 11.07
CA GLU A 504 14.63 -17.79 11.18
C GLU A 504 14.64 -17.18 9.76
N PRO A 505 13.85 -16.12 9.51
CA PRO A 505 13.75 -15.51 8.18
C PRO A 505 15.12 -15.16 7.59
N GLY A 506 15.40 -15.68 6.39
CA GLY A 506 16.67 -15.44 5.68
C GLY A 506 17.83 -16.35 6.07
N VAL A 507 17.70 -17.16 7.14
CA VAL A 507 18.77 -18.07 7.60
C VAL A 507 18.41 -19.53 7.32
N TYR A 508 17.29 -20.01 7.86
CA TYR A 508 16.76 -21.35 7.62
C TYR A 508 15.26 -21.41 7.89
N ALA A 509 14.57 -22.32 7.21
CA ALA A 509 13.16 -22.61 7.44
C ALA A 509 12.91 -24.10 7.26
N GLY A 510 12.01 -24.67 8.03
CA GLY A 510 11.68 -26.08 7.93
C GLY A 510 10.29 -26.37 8.45
N SER A 511 9.78 -27.55 8.08
CA SER A 511 8.55 -28.08 8.60
C SER A 511 8.63 -29.58 8.82
N LEU A 512 7.98 -30.05 9.87
CA LEU A 512 7.79 -31.47 10.16
C LEU A 512 6.28 -31.72 10.21
N GLY A 513 5.80 -32.68 9.42
CA GLY A 513 4.40 -33.10 9.42
C GLY A 513 4.27 -34.58 9.72
N LEU A 514 3.39 -34.93 10.64
CA LEU A 514 3.00 -36.30 10.97
C LEU A 514 1.49 -36.42 10.84
N GLY A 515 1.02 -37.50 10.25
CA GLY A 515 -0.41 -37.80 10.17
C GLY A 515 -0.68 -39.27 10.32
N TYR A 516 -1.82 -39.55 10.94
CA TYR A 516 -2.39 -40.88 11.01
C TYR A 516 -3.81 -40.78 10.45
N GLY A 517 -4.27 -41.82 9.77
CA GLY A 517 -5.63 -41.94 9.28
C GLY A 517 -6.13 -43.34 9.53
N LEU A 518 -7.36 -43.48 9.99
CA LEU A 518 -8.03 -44.74 10.27
C LEU A 518 -9.37 -44.70 9.57
N ASN A 519 -9.65 -45.67 8.69
CA ASN A 519 -10.98 -45.89 8.12
C ASN A 519 -11.51 -47.24 8.60
N ARG A 520 -12.77 -47.26 9.04
CA ARG A 520 -13.45 -48.46 9.55
C ARG A 520 -14.84 -48.59 8.95
N ALA A 521 -15.24 -49.82 8.63
CA ALA A 521 -16.60 -50.12 8.26
C ALA A 521 -17.48 -50.23 9.50
N LEU A 522 -18.69 -49.69 9.40
CA LEU A 522 -19.78 -49.88 10.35
C LEU A 522 -20.77 -50.95 9.85
N SER A 523 -20.98 -51.01 8.52
CA SER A 523 -21.78 -52.02 7.83
C SER A 523 -21.39 -52.11 6.36
N GLY A 524 -21.64 -53.24 5.70
CA GLY A 524 -21.32 -53.47 4.29
C GLY A 524 -19.82 -53.43 3.97
N ASP A 525 -19.48 -53.30 2.69
CA ASP A 525 -18.09 -53.35 2.17
C ASP A 525 -17.43 -51.96 2.15
N ALA A 526 -17.55 -51.20 3.25
CA ALA A 526 -16.89 -49.90 3.33
C ALA A 526 -15.36 -50.06 3.42
N PRO A 527 -14.56 -49.15 2.83
CA PRO A 527 -13.10 -49.27 2.83
C PRO A 527 -12.53 -49.27 4.26
N GLU A 528 -11.76 -50.30 4.59
CA GLU A 528 -11.01 -50.37 5.83
C GLU A 528 -9.51 -50.21 5.57
N GLY A 529 -8.84 -49.46 6.46
CA GLY A 529 -7.40 -49.36 6.41
C GLY A 529 -6.86 -48.27 7.32
N GLN A 530 -5.55 -48.32 7.55
CA GLN A 530 -4.81 -47.31 8.27
C GLN A 530 -3.82 -46.62 7.33
N SER A 531 -3.57 -45.35 7.56
CA SER A 531 -2.59 -44.57 6.82
C SER A 531 -1.65 -43.87 7.78
N TYR A 532 -0.36 -43.95 7.51
CA TYR A 532 0.69 -43.27 8.25
C TYR A 532 1.42 -42.37 7.27
N GLN A 533 1.53 -41.09 7.59
CA GLN A 533 2.22 -40.12 6.74
C GLN A 533 3.24 -39.31 7.56
N GLY A 534 4.41 -39.12 6.98
CA GLY A 534 5.48 -38.30 7.51
C GLY A 534 6.02 -37.38 6.43
N SER A 535 6.28 -36.12 6.77
CA SER A 535 6.88 -35.15 5.87
C SER A 535 7.91 -34.32 6.63
N LEU A 536 9.00 -33.98 5.96
CA LEU A 536 10.06 -33.14 6.46
C LEU A 536 10.45 -32.18 5.34
N SER A 537 10.50 -30.89 5.62
CA SER A 537 11.15 -29.91 4.77
C SER A 537 12.18 -29.14 5.58
N LEU A 538 13.32 -28.86 4.97
CA LEU A 538 14.38 -28.03 5.53
C LEU A 538 15.03 -27.25 4.40
N GLY A 539 15.07 -25.94 4.53
CA GLY A 539 15.61 -25.01 3.57
C GLY A 539 16.55 -24.01 4.24
N THR A 540 17.69 -23.76 3.64
CA THR A 540 18.55 -22.59 3.85
C THR A 540 18.71 -21.89 2.48
N PRO A 541 19.37 -20.74 2.37
CA PRO A 541 19.68 -20.13 1.08
C PRO A 541 20.38 -21.08 0.10
N ASP A 542 21.22 -21.99 0.63
CA ASP A 542 22.06 -22.87 -0.17
C ASP A 542 21.61 -24.34 -0.16
N LEU A 543 20.71 -24.75 0.72
CA LEU A 543 20.29 -26.15 0.85
C LEU A 543 18.76 -26.24 0.84
N SER A 544 18.18 -27.15 0.07
CA SER A 544 16.78 -27.56 0.23
C SER A 544 16.67 -29.07 0.30
N LEU A 545 16.03 -29.57 1.36
CA LEU A 545 15.73 -30.96 1.61
C LEU A 545 14.21 -31.08 1.76
N SER A 546 13.60 -32.01 1.03
CA SER A 546 12.20 -32.37 1.22
C SER A 546 12.04 -33.88 1.22
N ALA A 547 11.46 -34.42 2.27
CA ALA A 547 11.14 -35.84 2.41
C ALA A 547 9.65 -36.02 2.65
N PHE A 548 9.08 -37.06 2.07
CA PHE A 548 7.71 -37.50 2.26
C PHE A 548 7.68 -39.03 2.33
N LEU A 549 6.91 -39.58 3.25
CA LEU A 549 6.70 -41.01 3.41
C LEU A 549 5.22 -41.25 3.72
N ARG A 550 4.61 -42.22 3.04
CA ARG A 550 3.23 -42.64 3.25
C ARG A 550 3.16 -44.16 3.23
N TYR A 551 2.57 -44.74 4.26
CA TYR A 551 2.30 -46.17 4.36
C TYR A 551 0.79 -46.38 4.56
N LEU A 552 0.16 -47.14 3.67
CA LEU A 552 -1.24 -47.53 3.73
C LEU A 552 -1.31 -49.01 4.11
N ASP A 553 -1.83 -49.29 5.29
CA ASP A 553 -2.12 -50.62 5.81
C ASP A 553 -3.57 -50.98 5.47
N GLN A 554 -3.75 -51.72 4.39
CA GLN A 554 -5.04 -52.17 3.84
C GLN A 554 -4.84 -53.58 3.24
N ALA A 555 -5.85 -54.16 2.59
CA ALA A 555 -5.76 -55.51 2.01
C ALA A 555 -4.53 -55.73 1.10
N LEU A 556 -4.11 -54.68 0.37
CA LEU A 556 -2.83 -54.61 -0.34
C LEU A 556 -2.03 -53.42 0.21
N PRO A 557 -1.00 -53.64 1.04
CA PRO A 557 -0.27 -52.56 1.68
C PRO A 557 0.52 -51.76 0.65
N LEU A 558 0.47 -50.43 0.73
CA LEU A 558 1.15 -49.51 -0.18
C LEU A 558 2.14 -48.63 0.58
N LEU A 559 3.41 -48.63 0.16
CA LEU A 559 4.45 -47.74 0.66
C LEU A 559 4.87 -46.77 -0.44
N GLU A 560 4.75 -45.47 -0.19
CA GLU A 560 5.23 -44.39 -1.06
C GLU A 560 6.22 -43.52 -0.30
N GLY A 561 7.38 -43.24 -0.90
CA GLY A 561 8.41 -42.39 -0.31
C GLY A 561 9.05 -41.51 -1.36
N THR A 562 9.38 -40.28 -1.00
CA THR A 562 10.12 -39.35 -1.85
C THR A 562 11.09 -38.56 -0.99
N LEU A 563 12.33 -38.41 -1.46
CA LEU A 563 13.37 -37.59 -0.86
C LEU A 563 14.00 -36.79 -1.99
N LEU A 564 13.96 -35.47 -1.88
CA LEU A 564 14.61 -34.54 -2.79
C LEU A 564 15.61 -33.71 -2.01
N LEU A 565 16.78 -33.53 -2.58
CA LEU A 565 17.87 -32.74 -2.04
C LEU A 565 18.33 -31.79 -3.16
N ARG A 566 18.55 -30.52 -2.82
CA ARG A 566 19.23 -29.56 -3.69
C ARG A 566 20.22 -28.78 -2.85
N LEU A 567 21.47 -28.74 -3.29
CA LEU A 567 22.53 -27.94 -2.70
C LEU A 567 22.98 -26.94 -3.76
N ALA A 568 22.67 -25.66 -3.57
CA ALA A 568 23.25 -24.59 -4.35
C ALA A 568 24.75 -24.49 -4.03
N LEU A 569 25.55 -24.33 -5.08
CA LEU A 569 26.99 -24.16 -5.02
C LEU A 569 27.33 -22.87 -5.78
N PRO A 570 28.49 -22.23 -5.53
CA PRO A 570 28.93 -21.12 -6.34
C PRO A 570 28.95 -21.48 -7.83
N GLY A 571 28.08 -20.84 -8.61
CA GLY A 571 27.93 -21.13 -10.03
C GLY A 571 27.21 -22.45 -10.34
N GLY A 572 26.36 -23.01 -9.49
CA GLY A 572 25.63 -24.24 -9.83
C GLY A 572 24.72 -24.79 -8.74
N SER A 573 24.26 -26.03 -8.94
CA SER A 573 23.56 -26.80 -7.91
C SER A 573 23.73 -28.30 -8.09
N LEU A 574 23.86 -29.02 -6.99
CA LEU A 574 23.76 -30.47 -6.92
C LEU A 574 22.33 -30.84 -6.51
N GLU A 575 21.70 -31.76 -7.23
CA GLU A 575 20.34 -32.25 -7.01
C GLU A 575 20.41 -33.76 -6.76
N GLY A 576 19.66 -34.26 -5.79
CA GLY A 576 19.48 -35.67 -5.50
C GLY A 576 18.00 -35.99 -5.38
N GLN A 577 17.58 -37.13 -5.92
CA GLN A 577 16.22 -37.62 -5.81
C GLN A 577 16.22 -39.10 -5.45
N TYR A 578 15.29 -39.50 -4.59
CA TYR A 578 14.98 -40.88 -4.29
C TYR A 578 13.46 -41.02 -4.19
N LEU A 579 12.88 -41.94 -4.94
CA LEU A 579 11.45 -42.22 -4.97
C LEU A 579 11.25 -43.73 -4.85
N VAL A 580 10.35 -44.14 -3.96
CA VAL A 580 9.98 -45.55 -3.79
C VAL A 580 8.46 -45.68 -3.78
N LYS A 581 7.95 -46.67 -4.49
CA LYS A 581 6.55 -47.08 -4.50
C LYS A 581 6.48 -48.61 -4.47
N ARG A 582 5.89 -49.18 -3.42
CA ARG A 582 5.78 -50.63 -3.21
C ARG A 582 4.35 -51.02 -2.94
N GLY A 583 3.89 -52.16 -3.48
CA GLY A 583 2.53 -52.66 -3.29
C GLY A 583 1.55 -52.19 -4.36
N THR A 584 2.03 -51.93 -5.57
CA THR A 584 1.19 -51.67 -6.75
C THR A 584 1.49 -52.65 -7.87
N ASP A 585 0.67 -52.70 -8.92
CA ASP A 585 0.94 -53.49 -10.13
C ASP A 585 2.30 -53.16 -10.79
N LYS A 586 2.87 -52.00 -10.46
CA LYS A 586 4.19 -51.53 -10.92
C LYS A 586 4.97 -50.91 -9.78
N ASP A 587 5.59 -51.76 -8.96
CA ASP A 587 6.58 -51.32 -7.98
C ASP A 587 7.67 -50.47 -8.65
N LEU A 588 8.05 -49.38 -8.01
CA LEU A 588 9.02 -48.41 -8.51
C LEU A 588 10.08 -48.12 -7.45
N THR A 589 11.34 -48.20 -7.81
CA THR A 589 12.44 -47.59 -7.05
C THR A 589 13.27 -46.76 -7.99
N LEU A 590 13.35 -45.47 -7.73
CA LEU A 590 14.10 -44.52 -8.53
C LEU A 590 15.05 -43.76 -7.62
N TYR A 591 16.31 -43.67 -8.02
CA TYR A 591 17.24 -42.74 -7.40
C TYR A 591 18.09 -42.08 -8.46
N GLY A 592 18.36 -40.80 -8.28
CA GLY A 592 19.14 -40.04 -9.24
C GLY A 592 19.87 -38.90 -8.59
N ALA A 593 20.92 -38.46 -9.27
CA ALA A 593 21.68 -37.29 -8.92
C ALA A 593 21.92 -36.46 -10.17
N ALA A 594 21.86 -35.14 -10.05
CA ALA A 594 22.20 -34.22 -11.12
C ALA A 594 23.10 -33.10 -10.61
N TRP A 595 24.07 -32.69 -11.42
CA TRP A 595 24.90 -31.52 -11.18
C TRP A 595 24.65 -30.53 -12.32
N ASN A 596 24.09 -29.38 -11.95
CA ASN A 596 23.91 -28.23 -12.82
C ASN A 596 25.07 -27.25 -12.56
N GLN A 597 25.80 -26.87 -13.58
CA GLN A 597 26.88 -25.89 -13.50
C GLN A 597 26.57 -24.72 -14.44
N LEU A 598 26.54 -23.52 -13.90
CA LEU A 598 26.59 -22.26 -14.60
C LEU A 598 28.06 -21.85 -14.72
N TRP A 599 28.52 -21.74 -15.96
CA TRP A 599 29.87 -21.30 -16.26
C TRP A 599 29.89 -19.78 -16.44
N PRO A 600 31.02 -19.10 -16.18
CA PRO A 600 31.18 -17.69 -16.51
C PRO A 600 30.81 -17.43 -17.99
N GLY A 601 29.99 -16.40 -18.22
CA GLY A 601 29.44 -16.09 -19.55
C GLY A 601 28.05 -16.69 -19.73
N VAL A 602 27.85 -17.44 -20.81
CA VAL A 602 26.51 -17.86 -21.27
C VAL A 602 26.22 -19.35 -21.17
N TRP A 603 27.19 -20.14 -20.72
CA TRP A 603 27.16 -21.60 -20.76
C TRP A 603 26.61 -22.21 -19.48
N GLN A 604 25.79 -23.24 -19.64
CA GLN A 604 25.26 -24.08 -18.58
C GLN A 604 25.47 -25.54 -18.95
N SER A 605 25.97 -26.36 -18.03
CA SER A 605 26.00 -27.81 -18.19
C SER A 605 25.15 -28.53 -17.15
N ARG A 606 24.60 -29.68 -17.53
CA ARG A 606 23.89 -30.60 -16.64
C ARG A 606 24.44 -32.00 -16.82
N LEU A 607 24.99 -32.56 -15.76
CA LEU A 607 25.33 -33.98 -15.67
C LEU A 607 24.25 -34.66 -14.83
N PHE A 608 23.71 -35.79 -15.23
CA PHE A 608 22.76 -36.54 -14.41
C PHE A 608 22.93 -38.04 -14.54
N TYR A 609 22.60 -38.74 -13.46
CA TYR A 609 22.44 -40.18 -13.41
C TYR A 609 21.08 -40.49 -12.77
N GLU A 610 20.35 -41.44 -13.33
CA GLU A 610 19.07 -41.93 -12.83
C GLU A 610 19.03 -43.44 -12.96
N TYR A 611 18.82 -44.12 -11.85
CA TYR A 611 18.45 -45.53 -11.80
C TYR A 611 16.95 -45.61 -11.57
N ARG A 612 16.24 -46.42 -12.36
CA ARG A 612 14.82 -46.68 -12.23
C ARG A 612 14.55 -48.18 -12.38
N GLN A 613 14.09 -48.80 -11.30
CA GLN A 613 13.59 -50.17 -11.27
C GLN A 613 12.06 -50.13 -11.29
N GLU A 614 11.46 -50.63 -12.38
CA GLU A 614 10.03 -50.98 -12.43
C GLU A 614 9.89 -52.48 -12.72
N ALA A 615 9.28 -52.85 -13.86
CA ALA A 615 9.30 -54.21 -14.39
C ALA A 615 10.73 -54.66 -14.76
N GLU A 616 11.52 -53.75 -15.31
CA GLU A 616 12.94 -53.96 -15.63
C GLU A 616 13.79 -52.84 -15.03
N ALA A 617 15.06 -53.14 -14.76
CA ALA A 617 16.04 -52.14 -14.35
C ALA A 617 16.39 -51.27 -15.56
N SER A 618 16.33 -49.96 -15.38
CA SER A 618 16.81 -48.98 -16.35
C SER A 618 17.78 -48.01 -15.68
N GLN A 619 18.90 -47.73 -16.34
CA GLN A 619 19.86 -46.71 -15.92
C GLN A 619 20.01 -45.68 -17.01
N ARG A 620 20.02 -44.40 -16.63
CA ARG A 620 20.15 -43.28 -17.55
C ARG A 620 21.27 -42.39 -17.05
N PHE A 621 22.29 -42.23 -17.86
CA PHE A 621 23.33 -41.24 -17.65
C PHE A 621 23.22 -40.19 -18.73
N GLY A 622 23.16 -38.92 -18.38
CA GLY A 622 23.09 -37.85 -19.37
C GLY A 622 23.99 -36.68 -19.07
N LEU A 623 24.51 -36.10 -20.15
CA LEU A 623 25.31 -34.89 -20.15
C LEU A 623 24.64 -33.91 -21.10
N ALA A 624 24.42 -32.68 -20.67
CA ALA A 624 23.95 -31.61 -21.51
C ALA A 624 24.86 -30.39 -21.32
N LEU A 625 25.13 -29.68 -22.40
CA LEU A 625 25.77 -28.38 -22.42
C LEU A 625 24.88 -27.46 -23.24
N TYR A 626 24.57 -26.28 -22.74
CA TYR A 626 23.66 -25.34 -23.37
C TYR A 626 24.15 -23.91 -23.16
N GLY A 627 24.17 -23.11 -24.21
CA GLY A 627 24.56 -21.71 -24.17
C GLY A 627 23.51 -20.84 -24.86
N ARG A 628 23.18 -19.68 -24.29
CA ARG A 628 22.30 -18.66 -24.89
C ARG A 628 23.09 -17.43 -25.28
N ASN A 629 22.74 -16.72 -26.34
CA ASN A 629 23.52 -15.56 -26.80
C ASN A 629 25.02 -15.91 -27.00
N PHE A 630 25.30 -17.11 -27.51
CA PHE A 630 26.65 -17.57 -27.78
C PHE A 630 27.16 -16.89 -29.05
N LEU A 631 28.28 -16.16 -28.96
CA LEU A 631 28.88 -15.32 -30.01
C LEU A 631 28.03 -14.11 -30.43
N GLU A 632 26.72 -14.29 -30.64
CA GLU A 632 25.77 -13.25 -31.06
C GLU A 632 24.49 -13.32 -30.22
N PRO A 633 23.84 -12.17 -29.91
CA PRO A 633 22.53 -12.14 -29.27
C PRO A 633 21.50 -12.98 -30.05
N GLY A 634 20.74 -13.81 -29.32
CA GLY A 634 19.72 -14.67 -29.92
C GLY A 634 20.23 -16.03 -30.41
N LEU A 635 21.54 -16.23 -30.58
CA LEU A 635 22.11 -17.54 -30.94
C LEU A 635 22.25 -18.44 -29.71
N ALA A 636 21.71 -19.64 -29.76
CA ALA A 636 21.77 -20.65 -28.72
C ALA A 636 22.33 -21.96 -29.29
N LEU A 637 23.21 -22.60 -28.52
CA LEU A 637 23.86 -23.85 -28.89
C LEU A 637 23.66 -24.86 -27.75
N GLY A 638 23.22 -26.06 -28.09
CA GLY A 638 23.05 -27.16 -27.18
C GLY A 638 23.74 -28.42 -27.68
N ALA A 639 24.30 -29.20 -26.77
CA ALA A 639 24.77 -30.54 -27.01
C ALA A 639 24.24 -31.44 -25.89
N THR A 640 23.75 -32.62 -26.23
CA THR A 640 23.23 -33.59 -25.30
C THR A 640 23.80 -34.96 -25.62
N TYR A 641 24.06 -35.72 -24.56
CA TYR A 641 24.38 -37.14 -24.63
C TYR A 641 23.54 -37.84 -23.58
N THR A 642 22.95 -38.98 -23.90
CA THR A 642 22.22 -39.81 -22.96
C THR A 642 22.51 -41.28 -23.26
N LEU A 643 23.07 -41.98 -22.28
CA LEU A 643 23.23 -43.41 -22.25
C LEU A 643 22.05 -44.01 -21.48
N ILE A 644 21.34 -44.94 -22.11
CA ILE A 644 20.23 -45.68 -21.51
C ILE A 644 20.59 -47.17 -21.51
N LEU A 645 20.63 -47.78 -20.34
CA LEU A 645 20.82 -49.21 -20.13
C LEU A 645 19.49 -49.80 -19.67
N GLN A 646 18.81 -50.62 -20.47
CA GLN A 646 17.51 -51.21 -20.10
C GLN A 646 17.38 -52.61 -20.70
N GLY A 647 16.95 -53.60 -19.91
CA GLY A 647 16.66 -54.95 -20.43
C GLY A 647 17.86 -55.67 -21.07
N GLY A 648 19.11 -55.32 -20.69
CA GLY A 648 20.33 -55.82 -21.33
C GLY A 648 20.73 -55.10 -22.62
N GLU A 649 19.93 -54.13 -23.06
CA GLU A 649 20.21 -53.29 -24.22
C GLU A 649 20.89 -51.99 -23.82
N VAL A 650 21.86 -51.59 -24.65
CA VAL A 650 22.59 -50.34 -24.51
C VAL A 650 22.15 -49.43 -25.65
N ARG A 651 21.59 -48.27 -25.28
CA ARG A 651 21.13 -47.24 -26.22
C ARG A 651 21.87 -45.95 -25.93
N HIS A 652 22.58 -45.43 -26.92
CA HIS A 652 23.20 -44.12 -26.85
C HIS A 652 22.39 -43.12 -27.68
N SER A 653 22.09 -41.96 -27.11
CA SER A 653 21.48 -40.84 -27.80
C SER A 653 22.42 -39.65 -27.73
N VAL A 654 22.81 -39.13 -28.88
CA VAL A 654 23.59 -37.89 -28.99
C VAL A 654 22.71 -36.88 -29.69
N GLY A 655 22.65 -35.66 -29.15
CA GLY A 655 21.92 -34.55 -29.73
C GLY A 655 22.81 -33.32 -29.83
N ALA A 656 22.63 -32.53 -30.88
CA ALA A 656 23.14 -31.18 -30.99
C ALA A 656 22.00 -30.28 -31.47
N THR A 657 21.89 -29.09 -30.89
CA THR A 657 20.89 -28.11 -31.26
C THR A 657 21.55 -26.77 -31.50
N LEU A 658 21.21 -26.13 -32.62
CA LEU A 658 21.60 -24.76 -32.92
C LEU A 658 20.33 -23.96 -33.17
N ALA A 659 20.06 -22.97 -32.36
CA ALA A 659 18.88 -22.13 -32.50
C ALA A 659 19.25 -20.66 -32.59
N TYR A 660 18.57 -19.90 -33.44
CA TYR A 660 18.73 -18.45 -33.55
C TYR A 660 17.37 -17.79 -33.43
N ALA A 661 17.22 -16.89 -32.47
CA ALA A 661 16.01 -16.11 -32.26
C ALA A 661 16.30 -14.63 -32.52
N GLN A 662 15.57 -14.04 -33.46
CA GLN A 662 15.63 -12.63 -33.80
C GLN A 662 14.27 -11.99 -33.60
N ALA A 663 14.26 -10.79 -33.04
CA ALA A 663 13.07 -9.95 -32.96
C ALA A 663 13.34 -8.66 -33.74
N LEU A 664 12.51 -8.39 -34.75
CA LEU A 664 12.57 -7.16 -35.52
C LEU A 664 11.36 -6.31 -35.16
N THR A 665 11.59 -5.16 -34.54
CA THR A 665 10.54 -4.20 -34.21
C THR A 665 10.49 -3.11 -35.28
N LEU A 666 9.32 -2.92 -35.88
CA LEU A 666 9.05 -1.93 -36.90
C LEU A 666 7.84 -1.07 -36.49
N ALA A 667 7.86 0.20 -36.86
CA ALA A 667 6.70 1.07 -36.70
C ALA A 667 5.55 0.56 -37.57
N THR A 668 4.35 0.51 -36.99
CA THR A 668 3.14 0.11 -37.69
C THR A 668 2.82 1.12 -38.79
N PRO A 669 2.58 0.68 -40.04
CA PRO A 669 2.25 1.58 -41.14
C PRO A 669 1.05 2.47 -40.80
N LYS A 670 1.11 3.75 -41.21
CA LYS A 670 0.07 4.74 -40.88
C LYS A 670 -1.32 4.29 -41.31
N GLU A 671 -1.43 3.66 -42.48
CA GLU A 671 -2.71 3.17 -43.02
C GLU A 671 -3.34 2.11 -42.10
N VAL A 672 -2.51 1.28 -41.45
CA VAL A 672 -2.95 0.28 -40.47
C VAL A 672 -3.34 0.99 -39.17
N VAL A 673 -2.56 1.96 -38.71
CA VAL A 673 -2.88 2.77 -37.52
C VAL A 673 -4.25 3.44 -37.67
N ASP A 674 -4.49 4.10 -38.81
CA ASP A 674 -5.74 4.79 -39.11
C ASP A 674 -6.93 3.80 -39.23
N LEU A 675 -6.72 2.63 -39.86
CA LEU A 675 -7.75 1.59 -39.96
C LEU A 675 -8.23 1.09 -38.59
N PHE A 676 -7.34 1.02 -37.60
CA PHE A 676 -7.63 0.53 -36.26
C PHE A 676 -7.88 1.65 -35.23
N GLY A 677 -8.41 2.80 -35.68
CA GLY A 677 -8.88 3.87 -34.79
C GLY A 677 -7.86 4.97 -34.50
N GLY A 678 -6.66 4.89 -35.06
CA GLY A 678 -5.66 5.97 -35.00
C GLY A 678 -4.99 6.10 -33.63
N ARG A 679 -4.58 7.33 -33.32
CA ARG A 679 -3.91 7.68 -32.07
C ARG A 679 -4.87 8.28 -31.03
N LYS A 680 -4.63 7.99 -29.75
CA LYS A 680 -5.44 8.48 -28.60
C LYS A 680 -5.29 9.97 -28.29
N GLY A 681 -4.39 10.65 -29.00
CA GLY A 681 -4.12 12.08 -28.86
C GLY A 681 -3.75 12.70 -30.21
N GLY A 682 -3.09 13.85 -30.16
CA GLY A 682 -2.48 14.47 -31.33
C GLY A 682 -0.98 14.66 -31.14
N GLU A 683 -0.27 14.69 -32.25
CA GLU A 683 1.16 14.93 -32.31
C GLU A 683 1.42 16.42 -32.55
N VAL A 684 2.20 17.05 -31.69
CA VAL A 684 2.73 18.40 -31.90
C VAL A 684 4.21 18.28 -32.21
N ALA A 685 4.61 18.61 -33.43
CA ALA A 685 5.98 18.47 -33.88
C ALA A 685 6.51 19.79 -34.42
N GLY A 686 7.82 19.99 -34.36
CA GLY A 686 8.42 21.21 -34.90
C GLY A 686 9.91 21.30 -34.57
N THR A 687 10.47 22.48 -34.83
CA THR A 687 11.88 22.80 -34.54
C THR A 687 11.95 24.02 -33.63
N ALA A 688 12.73 23.90 -32.56
CA ALA A 688 13.11 24.99 -31.68
C ALA A 688 14.45 25.60 -32.13
N PHE A 689 14.48 26.92 -32.29
CA PHE A 689 15.65 27.63 -32.82
C PHE A 689 15.74 29.04 -32.28
N ARG A 690 16.91 29.66 -32.44
CA ARG A 690 17.16 31.07 -32.11
C ARG A 690 16.72 31.96 -33.26
N ASP A 691 15.60 32.63 -33.09
CA ASP A 691 15.04 33.60 -34.02
C ASP A 691 15.61 34.99 -33.68
N GLU A 692 16.77 35.31 -34.25
CA GLU A 692 17.47 36.57 -33.93
C GLU A 692 16.83 37.77 -34.61
N ASN A 693 16.10 37.55 -35.72
CA ASN A 693 15.47 38.61 -36.50
C ASN A 693 13.96 38.79 -36.20
N LEU A 694 13.40 37.99 -35.30
CA LEU A 694 12.02 38.03 -34.80
C LEU A 694 10.96 37.78 -35.89
N ASN A 695 11.27 37.02 -36.93
CA ASN A 695 10.36 36.77 -38.04
C ASN A 695 9.53 35.48 -37.89
N GLY A 696 9.79 34.69 -36.85
CA GLY A 696 9.09 33.46 -36.51
C GLY A 696 9.38 32.27 -37.43
N ARG A 697 10.38 32.36 -38.31
CA ARG A 697 10.76 31.33 -39.29
C ARG A 697 12.24 31.00 -39.12
N LEU A 698 12.58 29.73 -39.29
CA LEU A 698 13.98 29.29 -39.25
C LEU A 698 14.71 29.75 -40.51
N ASP A 699 15.61 30.72 -40.38
CA ASP A 699 16.42 31.24 -41.47
C ASP A 699 17.83 30.62 -41.55
N PRO A 700 18.48 30.62 -42.74
CA PRO A 700 19.87 30.18 -42.87
C PRO A 700 20.82 31.02 -41.99
N GLY A 701 21.43 30.39 -40.98
CA GLY A 701 22.35 31.04 -40.03
C GLY A 701 21.83 31.03 -38.58
N GLU A 702 20.56 30.73 -38.37
CA GLU A 702 19.96 30.61 -37.04
C GLU A 702 20.27 29.27 -36.39
N ALA A 703 20.67 29.29 -35.12
CA ALA A 703 21.11 28.10 -34.41
C ALA A 703 19.91 27.31 -33.82
N PRO A 704 19.88 25.97 -33.97
CA PRO A 704 18.88 25.14 -33.31
C PRO A 704 19.06 25.13 -31.78
N LEU A 705 17.98 24.96 -31.03
CA LEU A 705 17.99 24.85 -29.57
C LEU A 705 17.82 23.40 -29.13
N ALA A 706 18.95 22.72 -28.95
CA ALA A 706 19.00 21.36 -28.42
C ALA A 706 18.82 21.29 -26.90
N GLY A 707 18.25 20.19 -26.39
CA GLY A 707 18.12 19.96 -24.94
C GLY A 707 16.98 20.76 -24.27
N LEU A 708 16.16 21.49 -25.02
CA LEU A 708 15.01 22.22 -24.51
C LEU A 708 13.87 21.24 -24.19
N LYS A 709 13.35 21.31 -22.96
CA LYS A 709 12.20 20.51 -22.51
C LYS A 709 10.90 21.24 -22.88
N VAL A 710 10.15 20.68 -23.81
CA VAL A 710 8.86 21.16 -24.30
C VAL A 710 7.75 20.35 -23.64
N CYS A 711 6.87 21.01 -22.89
CA CYS A 711 5.77 20.37 -22.18
C CYS A 711 4.40 20.92 -22.60
N LEU A 712 3.39 20.06 -22.69
CA LEU A 712 1.98 20.41 -22.85
C LEU A 712 1.15 19.62 -21.83
N GLY A 713 0.72 20.31 -20.76
CA GLY A 713 0.11 19.64 -19.61
C GLY A 713 1.11 18.71 -18.92
N ASN A 714 0.78 17.42 -18.80
CA ASN A 714 1.65 16.39 -18.19
C ASN A 714 2.59 15.71 -19.21
N ALA A 715 2.43 15.96 -20.51
CA ALA A 715 3.31 15.42 -21.54
C ALA A 715 4.52 16.34 -21.72
N CYS A 716 5.73 15.79 -21.73
CA CYS A 716 6.97 16.53 -21.95
C CYS A 716 7.93 15.74 -22.83
N GLU A 717 8.62 16.42 -23.74
CA GLU A 717 9.67 15.89 -24.60
C GLU A 717 10.88 16.84 -24.61
N THR A 718 12.07 16.35 -24.94
CA THR A 718 13.28 17.18 -25.07
C THR A 718 13.68 17.29 -26.54
N THR A 719 14.07 18.48 -26.99
CA THR A 719 14.54 18.71 -28.36
C THR A 719 15.85 17.97 -28.65
N ASP A 720 15.98 17.43 -29.87
CA ASP A 720 17.20 16.76 -30.34
C ASP A 720 18.35 17.74 -30.68
N ALA A 721 19.46 17.23 -31.21
CA ALA A 721 20.64 18.04 -31.57
C ALA A 721 20.33 19.08 -32.65
N GLU A 722 19.36 18.83 -33.52
CA GLU A 722 18.88 19.74 -34.56
C GLU A 722 17.71 20.61 -34.08
N GLY A 723 17.40 20.59 -32.77
CA GLY A 723 16.33 21.36 -32.16
C GLY A 723 14.92 20.82 -32.45
N ARG A 724 14.78 19.65 -33.09
CA ARG A 724 13.48 19.08 -33.41
C ARG A 724 12.84 18.45 -32.18
N TYR A 725 11.53 18.54 -32.10
CA TYR A 725 10.74 17.86 -31.07
C TYR A 725 9.50 17.21 -31.68
N ARG A 726 9.03 16.15 -31.01
CA ARG A 726 7.80 15.43 -31.34
C ARG A 726 7.09 15.07 -30.04
N LEU A 727 6.04 15.81 -29.72
CA LEU A 727 5.30 15.68 -28.47
C LEU A 727 3.92 15.08 -28.75
N LEU A 728 3.62 13.92 -28.16
CA LEU A 728 2.25 13.40 -28.16
C LEU A 728 1.50 13.92 -26.95
N ALA A 729 0.38 14.57 -27.21
CA ALA A 729 -0.41 15.24 -26.19
C ALA A 729 -1.87 14.80 -26.23
N PRO A 730 -2.56 14.86 -25.07
CA PRO A 730 -3.99 14.61 -25.02
C PRO A 730 -4.76 15.63 -25.85
N ILE A 731 -5.95 15.24 -26.31
CA ILE A 731 -6.85 16.14 -27.04
C ILE A 731 -7.29 17.33 -26.17
N GLY A 732 -7.47 18.48 -26.80
CA GLY A 732 -7.96 19.70 -26.15
C GLY A 732 -7.05 20.91 -26.30
N GLN A 733 -7.45 22.01 -25.67
CA GLN A 733 -6.64 23.24 -25.63
C GLN A 733 -5.60 23.14 -24.52
N GLY A 734 -4.37 23.53 -24.83
CA GLY A 734 -3.27 23.52 -23.88
C GLY A 734 -2.30 24.67 -24.14
N ARG A 735 -1.43 24.93 -23.16
CA ARG A 735 -0.34 25.91 -23.24
C ARG A 735 1.01 25.20 -23.12
N LEU A 736 1.90 25.49 -24.06
CA LEU A 736 3.27 24.99 -24.03
C LEU A 736 4.05 25.61 -22.87
N LEU A 737 4.80 24.79 -22.16
CA LEU A 737 5.66 25.16 -21.04
C LEU A 737 7.08 24.72 -21.34
N PHE A 738 8.04 25.54 -20.93
CA PHE A 738 9.47 25.30 -21.18
C PHE A 738 10.27 25.36 -19.87
N PRO A 739 10.23 24.31 -19.03
CA PRO A 739 10.72 24.38 -17.65
C PRO A 739 12.22 24.65 -17.51
N ASN A 740 13.01 24.30 -18.53
CA ASN A 740 14.47 24.48 -18.56
C ASN A 740 14.92 25.55 -19.57
N LEU A 741 14.00 26.43 -19.99
CA LEU A 741 14.34 27.56 -20.86
C LEU A 741 15.24 28.55 -20.08
N PRO A 742 16.41 28.94 -20.62
CA PRO A 742 17.25 29.97 -20.02
C PRO A 742 16.51 31.31 -19.86
N ALA A 743 16.73 32.02 -18.75
CA ALA A 743 16.02 33.27 -18.42
C ALA A 743 16.26 34.44 -19.40
N ASN A 744 17.26 34.31 -20.28
CA ASN A 744 17.58 35.27 -21.34
C ASN A 744 16.89 34.96 -22.68
N LEU A 745 16.03 33.94 -22.76
CA LEU A 745 15.29 33.58 -23.97
C LEU A 745 13.79 33.56 -23.69
N ALA A 746 12.98 33.97 -24.68
CA ALA A 746 11.54 33.81 -24.67
C ALA A 746 10.99 33.41 -26.04
N LEU A 747 9.83 32.75 -26.07
CA LEU A 747 9.16 32.30 -27.30
C LEU A 747 8.58 33.50 -28.08
N VAL A 748 8.89 33.57 -29.38
CA VAL A 748 8.36 34.55 -30.34
C VAL A 748 7.03 34.03 -30.92
N GLY A 749 5.93 34.19 -30.17
CA GLY A 749 4.59 33.82 -30.64
C GLY A 749 3.65 33.27 -29.56
N GLU A 750 2.57 32.62 -29.98
CA GLU A 750 1.57 32.05 -29.07
C GLU A 750 2.00 30.69 -28.49
N GLU A 751 1.85 30.57 -27.17
CA GLU A 751 2.07 29.33 -26.41
C GLU A 751 0.83 28.43 -26.35
N ALA A 752 -0.36 28.98 -26.65
CA ALA A 752 -1.60 28.22 -26.68
C ALA A 752 -1.76 27.48 -28.02
N LEU A 753 -2.26 26.25 -27.97
CA LEU A 753 -2.61 25.46 -29.14
C LEU A 753 -3.75 24.49 -28.84
N GLU A 754 -4.44 24.03 -29.88
CA GLU A 754 -5.49 23.02 -29.81
C GLU A 754 -4.98 21.71 -30.44
N VAL A 755 -4.99 20.63 -29.64
CA VAL A 755 -4.63 19.29 -30.09
C VAL A 755 -5.91 18.53 -30.47
N ARG A 756 -5.99 18.07 -31.71
CA ARG A 756 -7.11 17.26 -32.20
C ARG A 756 -6.75 15.77 -32.23
N LEU A 757 -7.76 14.92 -32.10
CA LEU A 757 -7.61 13.47 -32.16
C LEU A 757 -7.00 13.04 -33.50
N ASN A 758 -5.99 12.17 -33.46
CA ASN A 758 -5.31 11.62 -34.62
C ASN A 758 -4.75 12.69 -35.59
N SER A 759 -4.39 13.88 -35.07
CA SER A 759 -3.84 14.98 -35.85
C SER A 759 -2.33 15.13 -35.64
N ARG A 760 -1.65 15.67 -36.65
CA ARG A 760 -0.28 16.19 -36.51
C ARG A 760 -0.32 17.69 -36.73
N LEU A 761 0.12 18.44 -35.72
CA LEU A 761 0.24 19.89 -35.73
C LEU A 761 1.72 20.26 -35.82
N ASP A 762 2.14 20.82 -36.95
CA ASP A 762 3.48 21.37 -37.09
C ASP A 762 3.53 22.78 -36.46
N LYS A 763 4.28 22.92 -35.35
CA LYS A 763 4.42 24.15 -34.56
C LYS A 763 5.92 24.48 -34.42
N PRO A 764 6.48 25.41 -35.22
CA PRO A 764 7.83 25.90 -34.98
C PRO A 764 7.89 26.65 -33.64
N LEU A 765 9.04 26.57 -32.96
CA LEU A 765 9.29 27.25 -31.69
C LEU A 765 10.46 28.24 -31.82
N PRO A 766 10.20 29.44 -32.37
CA PRO A 766 11.20 30.50 -32.45
C PRO A 766 11.46 31.12 -31.07
N PHE A 767 12.72 31.19 -30.65
CA PHE A 767 13.11 31.83 -29.38
C PHE A 767 14.09 32.97 -29.63
N ALA A 768 13.87 34.10 -28.97
CA ALA A 768 14.74 35.25 -29.11
C ALA A 768 15.27 35.76 -27.76
N PRO A 769 16.41 36.49 -27.76
CA PRO A 769 16.92 37.15 -26.57
C PRO A 769 15.88 38.07 -25.92
N ALA A 770 15.58 37.82 -24.65
CA ALA A 770 14.60 38.57 -23.90
C ALA A 770 15.22 39.22 -22.65
N THR A 771 14.76 40.44 -22.35
CA THR A 771 15.18 41.22 -21.18
C THR A 771 13.99 41.44 -20.23
N GLN A 772 14.29 42.07 -19.09
CA GLN A 772 13.32 42.39 -18.05
C GLN A 772 13.18 43.91 -17.92
N LEU A 773 11.94 44.39 -17.78
CA LEU A 773 11.64 45.79 -17.52
C LEU A 773 11.07 45.94 -16.11
N ARG A 774 11.73 46.74 -15.28
CA ARG A 774 11.19 47.13 -13.97
C ARG A 774 10.20 48.27 -14.17
N VAL A 775 9.00 48.10 -13.64
CA VAL A 775 7.94 49.10 -13.70
C VAL A 775 7.47 49.41 -12.29
N GLU A 776 7.35 50.68 -11.97
CA GLU A 776 6.81 51.15 -10.70
C GLU A 776 5.46 51.84 -10.98
N VAL A 777 4.40 51.30 -10.38
CA VAL A 777 3.04 51.84 -10.53
C VAL A 777 2.82 52.81 -9.37
N LEU A 778 2.70 54.09 -9.69
CA LEU A 778 2.57 55.16 -8.69
C LEU A 778 1.17 55.75 -8.71
N ASP A 779 0.67 56.07 -7.52
CA ASP A 779 -0.51 56.90 -7.34
C ASP A 779 -0.18 58.38 -7.63
N GLU A 780 -1.00 59.02 -8.48
CA GLU A 780 -0.85 60.42 -8.87
C GLU A 780 -1.00 61.39 -7.68
N GLU A 781 -1.85 61.09 -6.70
CA GLU A 781 -2.12 61.99 -5.57
C GLU A 781 -1.15 61.80 -4.38
N GLY A 782 -0.56 60.61 -4.22
CA GLY A 782 0.27 60.26 -3.07
C GLY A 782 1.76 60.05 -3.36
N GLY A 783 2.16 59.81 -4.61
CA GLY A 783 3.54 59.45 -4.96
C GLY A 783 4.04 58.12 -4.35
N THR A 784 3.14 57.35 -3.74
CA THR A 784 3.40 56.03 -3.16
C THR A 784 3.09 54.93 -4.18
N GLY A 785 3.80 53.80 -4.08
CA GLY A 785 3.61 52.67 -4.98
C GLY A 785 2.29 51.95 -4.72
N LEU A 786 1.54 51.67 -5.78
CA LEU A 786 0.23 51.03 -5.70
C LEU A 786 0.36 49.51 -5.64
N ALA A 787 0.12 48.94 -4.47
CA ALA A 787 0.23 47.52 -4.22
C ALA A 787 -0.66 46.67 -5.13
N TYR A 788 -0.12 45.57 -5.67
CA TYR A 788 -0.84 44.57 -6.47
C TYR A 788 -1.48 45.07 -7.78
N ALA A 789 -1.19 46.30 -8.20
CA ALA A 789 -1.68 46.86 -9.44
C ALA A 789 -1.20 46.06 -10.66
N GLY A 790 -2.10 45.77 -11.59
CA GLY A 790 -1.74 45.17 -12.88
C GLY A 790 -0.97 46.14 -13.75
N VAL A 791 0.08 45.65 -14.41
CA VAL A 791 0.83 46.40 -15.42
C VAL A 791 1.09 45.53 -16.64
N CYS A 792 0.90 46.10 -17.82
CA CYS A 792 1.14 45.47 -19.11
C CYS A 792 2.14 46.28 -19.92
N ALA A 793 3.04 45.62 -20.63
CA ALA A 793 3.80 46.18 -21.74
C ALA A 793 3.29 45.58 -23.05
N ARG A 794 2.89 46.42 -23.99
CA ARG A 794 2.45 46.04 -25.34
C ARG A 794 3.42 46.63 -26.37
N GLY A 795 4.06 45.75 -27.12
CA GLY A 795 4.99 46.08 -28.20
C GLY A 795 5.09 44.89 -29.15
N PRO A 796 6.30 44.45 -29.54
CA PRO A 796 6.51 43.18 -30.26
C PRO A 796 5.87 41.96 -29.58
N VAL A 797 5.83 41.94 -28.25
CA VAL A 797 5.01 41.01 -27.45
C VAL A 797 4.17 41.77 -26.44
N THR A 798 3.10 41.13 -25.96
CA THR A 798 2.32 41.64 -24.82
C THR A 798 2.62 40.80 -23.59
N ARG A 799 3.13 41.44 -22.53
CA ARG A 799 3.41 40.81 -21.23
C ARG A 799 2.73 41.62 -20.14
N CYS A 800 2.04 40.94 -19.24
CA CYS A 800 1.36 41.56 -18.10
C CYS A 800 1.78 40.87 -16.81
N THR A 801 1.96 41.64 -15.75
CA THR A 801 2.27 41.15 -14.40
C THR A 801 1.56 42.01 -13.35
N ARG A 802 1.63 41.63 -12.09
CA ARG A 802 1.16 42.44 -10.97
C ARG A 802 2.34 43.01 -10.19
N ALA A 803 2.18 44.23 -9.72
CA ALA A 803 3.12 44.86 -8.80
C ALA A 803 3.12 44.14 -7.43
N ASP A 804 4.22 44.25 -6.70
CA ASP A 804 4.34 43.79 -5.33
C ASP A 804 3.66 44.76 -4.34
N VAL A 805 3.89 44.56 -3.04
CA VAL A 805 3.34 45.41 -1.96
C VAL A 805 3.81 46.87 -2.01
N ASN A 806 4.91 47.15 -2.71
CA ASN A 806 5.49 48.48 -2.84
C ASN A 806 5.18 49.11 -4.21
N GLY A 807 4.29 48.53 -5.01
CA GLY A 807 3.98 49.01 -6.35
C GLY A 807 5.05 48.72 -7.40
N GLN A 808 6.03 47.86 -7.12
CA GLN A 808 7.07 47.48 -8.07
C GLN A 808 6.73 46.17 -8.79
N ALA A 809 6.85 46.16 -10.11
CA ALA A 809 6.59 45.03 -10.98
C ALA A 809 7.81 44.78 -11.89
N VAL A 810 8.10 43.51 -12.17
CA VAL A 810 9.13 43.12 -13.15
C VAL A 810 8.45 42.41 -14.30
N LEU A 811 8.44 43.03 -15.47
CA LEU A 811 7.95 42.46 -16.73
C LEU A 811 9.11 41.72 -17.41
N GLY A 812 9.11 40.39 -17.33
CA GLY A 812 10.09 39.54 -18.02
C GLY A 812 9.64 39.11 -19.41
N GLY A 813 10.60 38.63 -20.22
CA GLY A 813 10.31 38.05 -21.53
C GLY A 813 10.00 39.10 -22.61
N LEU A 814 10.63 40.27 -22.54
CA LEU A 814 10.47 41.37 -23.52
C LEU A 814 11.63 41.34 -24.53
N PHE A 815 11.30 41.32 -25.81
CA PHE A 815 12.28 41.43 -26.91
C PHE A 815 12.71 42.88 -27.15
N ALA A 816 13.82 43.11 -27.84
CA ALA A 816 14.24 44.46 -28.22
C ALA A 816 13.17 45.13 -29.11
N GLY A 817 12.76 46.36 -28.76
CA GLY A 817 11.70 47.07 -29.48
C GLY A 817 11.04 48.17 -28.67
N LEU A 818 10.07 48.84 -29.28
CA LEU A 818 9.28 49.88 -28.62
C LEU A 818 8.06 49.25 -27.93
N TYR A 819 7.90 49.50 -26.64
CA TYR A 819 6.76 49.05 -25.85
C TYR A 819 6.00 50.24 -25.30
N ARG A 820 4.67 50.18 -25.39
CA ARG A 820 3.77 50.99 -24.59
C ARG A 820 3.48 50.25 -23.29
N VAL A 821 3.97 50.80 -22.18
CA VAL A 821 3.75 50.28 -20.83
C VAL A 821 2.58 51.03 -20.20
N TYR A 822 1.57 50.30 -19.74
CA TYR A 822 0.34 50.86 -19.20
C TYR A 822 -0.21 49.98 -18.07
N PRO A 823 -1.00 50.53 -17.13
CA PRO A 823 -1.65 49.76 -16.08
C PRO A 823 -2.79 48.90 -16.65
N ASP A 824 -2.88 47.62 -16.25
CA ASP A 824 -4.00 46.75 -16.67
C ASP A 824 -5.24 47.06 -15.84
N ALA A 825 -6.21 47.74 -16.43
CA ALA A 825 -7.47 48.12 -15.79
C ALA A 825 -8.23 46.95 -15.12
N ARG A 826 -8.04 45.70 -15.57
CA ARG A 826 -8.68 44.51 -14.98
C ARG A 826 -8.14 44.15 -13.60
N TYR A 827 -6.94 44.61 -13.28
CA TYR A 827 -6.22 44.31 -12.04
C TYR A 827 -5.79 45.59 -11.31
N LEU A 828 -6.46 46.71 -11.60
CA LEU A 828 -6.40 47.90 -10.77
C LEU A 828 -7.40 47.77 -9.61
N PRO A 829 -7.09 48.32 -8.43
CA PRO A 829 -8.07 48.52 -7.37
C PRO A 829 -9.30 49.29 -7.87
N GLU A 830 -10.47 48.97 -7.32
CA GLU A 830 -11.76 49.51 -7.75
C GLU A 830 -11.75 51.04 -7.77
N GLY A 831 -12.12 51.63 -8.92
CA GLY A 831 -12.17 53.08 -9.13
C GLY A 831 -10.91 53.71 -9.75
N TYR A 832 -9.75 53.06 -9.68
CA TYR A 832 -8.53 53.60 -10.30
C TYR A 832 -8.62 53.56 -11.83
N ARG A 833 -8.15 54.62 -12.49
CA ARG A 833 -8.12 54.73 -13.95
C ARG A 833 -6.69 54.94 -14.43
N GLU A 834 -6.39 54.41 -15.61
CA GLU A 834 -5.14 54.69 -16.32
C GLU A 834 -5.06 56.19 -16.63
N VAL A 835 -3.95 56.83 -16.21
CA VAL A 835 -3.69 58.25 -16.51
C VAL A 835 -2.69 58.37 -17.64
N GLU A 836 -1.57 57.65 -17.51
CA GLU A 836 -0.44 57.82 -18.41
C GLU A 836 0.15 56.47 -18.78
N ALA A 837 0.16 56.17 -20.08
CA ALA A 837 0.95 55.09 -20.65
C ALA A 837 2.28 55.64 -21.13
N LYS A 838 3.37 54.93 -20.84
CA LYS A 838 4.73 55.37 -21.19
C LYS A 838 5.29 54.53 -22.32
N GLU A 839 5.82 55.20 -23.35
CA GLU A 839 6.56 54.53 -24.41
C GLU A 839 8.02 54.34 -23.99
N VAL A 840 8.49 53.10 -24.11
CA VAL A 840 9.80 52.66 -23.61
C VAL A 840 10.46 51.86 -24.71
N ARG A 841 11.66 52.28 -25.11
CA ARG A 841 12.49 51.51 -26.02
C ARG A 841 13.35 50.54 -25.22
N VAL A 842 13.06 49.26 -25.37
CA VAL A 842 13.78 48.15 -24.76
C VAL A 842 14.90 47.72 -25.71
N GLY A 843 16.16 47.72 -25.24
CA GLY A 843 17.35 47.30 -26.00
C GLY A 843 18.00 46.04 -25.42
N GLU A 844 19.23 45.73 -25.85
CA GLU A 844 19.98 44.52 -25.43
C GLU A 844 20.56 44.59 -24.01
N GLY A 845 20.41 45.72 -23.30
CA GLY A 845 20.82 45.92 -21.90
C GLY A 845 19.62 46.13 -20.96
N PRO A 846 19.82 46.09 -19.63
CA PRO A 846 18.75 46.31 -18.67
C PRO A 846 18.18 47.73 -18.84
N PRO A 847 16.91 47.88 -19.28
CA PRO A 847 16.30 49.19 -19.44
C PRO A 847 16.15 49.91 -18.10
N PRO A 848 16.19 51.25 -18.06
CA PRO A 848 15.95 52.00 -16.83
C PRO A 848 14.51 51.74 -16.32
N PRO A 849 14.29 51.79 -14.99
CA PRO A 849 12.97 51.58 -14.42
C PRO A 849 11.97 52.61 -14.95
N VAL A 850 10.76 52.14 -15.25
CA VAL A 850 9.69 52.93 -15.86
C VAL A 850 8.64 53.19 -14.81
N GLN A 851 8.24 54.45 -14.65
CA GLN A 851 7.13 54.81 -13.77
C GLN A 851 5.87 55.00 -14.60
N VAL A 852 4.77 54.40 -14.14
CA VAL A 852 3.45 54.49 -14.76
C VAL A 852 2.48 55.01 -13.69
N ARG A 853 1.67 56.00 -14.05
CA ARG A 853 0.77 56.67 -13.11
C ARG A 853 -0.67 56.20 -13.29
N VAL A 854 -1.33 55.99 -12.17
CA VAL A 854 -2.76 55.72 -12.08
C VAL A 854 -3.41 56.80 -11.25
N ALA A 855 -4.60 57.24 -11.67
CA ALA A 855 -5.38 58.21 -10.93
C ALA A 855 -6.42 57.47 -10.11
N PRO A 856 -6.68 57.92 -8.88
CA PRO A 856 -7.92 57.60 -8.21
C PRO A 856 -9.11 58.11 -9.07
N PRO A 857 -10.32 57.56 -8.88
CA PRO A 857 -11.48 57.94 -9.65
C PRO A 857 -11.74 59.46 -9.56
N LYS A 858 -11.87 60.15 -10.71
CA LYS A 858 -12.38 61.53 -10.76
C LYS A 858 -13.74 61.57 -10.07
N ARG A 859 -13.87 62.38 -9.00
CA ARG A 859 -15.16 62.73 -8.40
C ARG A 859 -15.95 63.60 -9.38
N GLU A 860 -16.72 62.97 -10.27
CA GLU A 860 -17.87 63.63 -10.89
C GLU A 860 -18.98 63.70 -9.85
N VAL A 861 -19.24 64.90 -9.35
CA VAL A 861 -20.44 65.20 -8.57
C VAL A 861 -21.59 65.35 -9.56
N GLU A 862 -22.13 64.23 -10.00
CA GLU A 862 -23.43 64.17 -10.65
C GLU A 862 -24.50 64.12 -9.54
N VAL A 863 -25.15 65.27 -9.32
CA VAL A 863 -26.23 65.42 -8.34
C VAL A 863 -27.46 64.71 -8.89
N THR A 864 -27.68 63.47 -8.45
CA THR A 864 -29.02 62.94 -8.33
C THR A 864 -29.13 61.96 -7.14
N TYR A 865 -30.05 62.31 -6.25
CA TYR A 865 -30.72 61.48 -5.23
C TYR A 865 -30.09 61.33 -3.82
N THR A 866 -30.62 62.22 -2.96
CA THR A 866 -31.03 62.00 -1.56
C THR A 866 -29.93 61.68 -0.55
N ALA A 867 -29.17 62.71 -0.20
CA ALA A 867 -28.44 62.81 1.07
C ALA A 867 -29.42 62.95 2.25
N GLU A 868 -30.29 61.97 2.47
CA GLU A 868 -31.07 61.82 3.71
C GLU A 868 -31.30 60.35 4.11
N ARG A 869 -30.89 59.36 3.31
CA ARG A 869 -31.11 57.94 3.65
C ARG A 869 -29.92 57.32 4.37
N LEU A 870 -30.20 56.74 5.53
CA LEU A 870 -29.23 56.01 6.34
C LEU A 870 -28.75 54.76 5.58
N SER A 871 -27.45 54.48 5.50
CA SER A 871 -26.94 53.22 4.92
C SER A 871 -25.86 52.58 5.79
N LEU A 872 -25.79 51.25 5.77
CA LEU A 872 -25.10 50.45 6.78
C LEU A 872 -24.43 49.23 6.13
N VAL A 873 -23.13 49.03 6.37
CA VAL A 873 -22.38 47.82 6.00
C VAL A 873 -21.69 47.25 7.24
N ALA A 874 -21.76 45.93 7.45
CA ALA A 874 -21.17 45.28 8.62
C ALA A 874 -20.23 44.13 8.25
N THR A 875 -19.19 43.96 9.06
CA THR A 875 -18.17 42.90 8.94
C THR A 875 -17.80 42.38 10.32
N ALA A 876 -17.20 41.19 10.38
CA ALA A 876 -16.72 40.59 11.61
C ALA A 876 -15.26 40.15 11.46
N ASP A 877 -14.49 40.29 12.53
CA ASP A 877 -13.08 39.90 12.62
C ASP A 877 -12.87 38.99 13.83
N PRO A 878 -12.45 37.72 13.65
CA PRO A 878 -12.19 37.03 12.38
C PRO A 878 -13.49 36.65 11.62
N SER A 879 -13.38 36.50 10.29
CA SER A 879 -14.52 36.16 9.41
C SER A 879 -15.10 34.74 9.59
N VAL A 880 -14.36 33.86 10.26
CA VAL A 880 -14.77 32.47 10.60
C VAL A 880 -14.51 32.24 12.09
N PRO A 881 -15.42 32.67 12.98
CA PRO A 881 -15.20 32.59 14.42
C PRO A 881 -15.51 31.19 15.00
N LEU A 882 -14.93 30.92 16.18
CA LEU A 882 -15.22 29.71 16.95
C LEU A 882 -16.52 29.88 17.75
N ALA A 883 -17.31 28.82 17.88
CA ALA A 883 -18.50 28.80 18.74
C ALA A 883 -18.14 29.18 20.19
N GLY A 884 -18.70 30.26 20.72
CA GLY A 884 -18.44 30.75 22.09
C GLY A 884 -17.25 31.71 22.25
N SER A 885 -16.54 32.05 21.16
CA SER A 885 -15.42 33.02 21.16
C SER A 885 -15.90 34.47 21.09
N GLU A 886 -14.99 35.40 21.40
CA GLU A 886 -15.23 36.84 21.25
C GLU A 886 -14.84 37.29 19.85
N VAL A 887 -15.71 38.09 19.23
CA VAL A 887 -15.57 38.58 17.86
C VAL A 887 -15.79 40.08 17.84
N GLU A 888 -14.98 40.78 17.05
CA GLU A 888 -15.15 42.20 16.83
C GLU A 888 -16.07 42.43 15.62
N VAL A 889 -17.28 42.94 15.88
CA VAL A 889 -18.22 43.33 14.84
C VAL A 889 -18.00 44.80 14.54
N LYS A 890 -17.68 45.12 13.28
CA LYS A 890 -17.46 46.48 12.77
C LYS A 890 -18.55 46.83 11.78
N ALA A 891 -19.17 47.99 11.97
CA ALA A 891 -20.22 48.52 11.11
C ALA A 891 -19.84 49.92 10.62
N LEU A 892 -19.87 50.13 9.31
CA LEU A 892 -19.68 51.43 8.68
C LEU A 892 -21.05 52.00 8.33
N VAL A 893 -21.36 53.19 8.85
CA VAL A 893 -22.66 53.87 8.66
C VAL A 893 -22.46 55.16 7.88
N GLN A 894 -23.17 55.33 6.77
CA GLN A 894 -23.24 56.62 6.07
C GLN A 894 -24.60 57.28 6.34
N GLY A 895 -24.58 58.51 6.85
CA GLY A 895 -25.76 59.25 7.33
C GLY A 895 -25.73 59.46 8.86
N GLU A 896 -26.61 60.32 9.40
CA GLU A 896 -26.66 60.59 10.84
C GLU A 896 -27.40 59.48 11.60
N ALA A 897 -26.67 58.47 12.10
CA ALA A 897 -27.21 57.47 13.03
C ALA A 897 -27.14 57.95 14.48
N ARG A 898 -28.26 57.89 15.20
CA ARG A 898 -28.32 58.10 16.65
C ARG A 898 -27.92 56.85 17.43
N LYS A 899 -28.20 55.66 16.89
CA LYS A 899 -27.87 54.36 17.51
C LYS A 899 -27.52 53.32 16.45
N VAL A 900 -26.53 52.48 16.73
CA VAL A 900 -26.16 51.32 15.90
C VAL A 900 -26.01 50.11 16.83
N TRP A 901 -26.59 48.97 16.47
CA TRP A 901 -26.52 47.74 17.27
C TRP A 901 -26.57 46.49 16.41
N VAL A 902 -26.12 45.37 16.95
CA VAL A 902 -26.30 44.03 16.35
C VAL A 902 -27.35 43.25 17.13
N GLU A 903 -28.23 42.54 16.41
CA GLU A 903 -29.21 41.64 17.00
C GLU A 903 -28.61 40.25 17.18
N LEU A 904 -28.35 39.88 18.43
CA LEU A 904 -27.99 38.51 18.82
C LEU A 904 -29.24 37.78 19.34
N PRO A 905 -29.25 36.42 19.32
CA PRO A 905 -30.32 35.65 19.94
C PRO A 905 -30.54 35.95 21.43
N THR A 906 -29.50 36.47 22.12
CA THR A 906 -29.52 36.86 23.53
C THR A 906 -30.00 38.30 23.78
N GLY A 907 -30.18 39.11 22.73
CA GLY A 907 -30.62 40.51 22.81
C GLY A 907 -29.79 41.47 21.93
N PRO A 908 -30.24 42.73 21.76
CA PRO A 908 -29.53 43.73 20.97
C PRO A 908 -28.29 44.27 21.71
N VAL A 909 -27.14 44.28 21.04
CA VAL A 909 -25.86 44.79 21.59
C VAL A 909 -25.44 46.07 20.84
N PRO A 910 -25.29 47.22 21.52
CA PRO A 910 -24.92 48.48 20.87
C PRO A 910 -23.47 48.45 20.37
N LEU A 911 -23.26 48.92 19.15
CA LEU A 911 -21.92 49.17 18.60
C LEU A 911 -21.49 50.59 18.98
N LEU A 912 -20.28 50.75 19.50
CA LEU A 912 -19.77 52.04 19.95
C LEU A 912 -19.12 52.79 18.78
N PRO A 913 -19.33 54.11 18.65
CA PRO A 913 -18.70 54.90 17.60
C PRO A 913 -17.17 54.90 17.79
N GLN A 914 -16.47 54.62 16.69
CA GLN A 914 -15.02 54.74 16.51
C GLN A 914 -14.73 56.00 15.69
N GLU A 915 -13.47 56.25 15.31
CA GLU A 915 -13.13 57.41 14.46
C GLU A 915 -13.95 57.42 13.15
N GLY A 916 -14.61 58.54 12.87
CA GLY A 916 -15.42 58.75 11.67
C GLY A 916 -16.77 58.04 11.69
N ASN A 917 -17.11 57.38 10.58
CA ASN A 917 -18.40 56.72 10.32
C ASN A 917 -18.41 55.23 10.72
N SER A 918 -17.46 54.80 11.54
CA SER A 918 -17.29 53.40 11.95
C SER A 918 -17.82 53.19 13.37
N TYR A 919 -18.51 52.08 13.59
CA TYR A 919 -18.99 51.62 14.89
C TYR A 919 -18.47 50.21 15.12
N SER A 920 -18.02 49.90 16.34
CA SER A 920 -17.52 48.57 16.65
C SER A 920 -17.90 48.13 18.06
N ALA A 921 -18.05 46.83 18.26
CA ALA A 921 -18.05 46.23 19.58
C ALA A 921 -17.42 44.85 19.52
N ARG A 922 -16.71 44.50 20.59
CA ARG A 922 -16.28 43.12 20.85
C ARG A 922 -17.37 42.44 21.66
N LEU A 923 -17.82 41.28 21.18
CA LEU A 923 -18.92 40.54 21.79
C LEU A 923 -18.70 39.03 21.67
N ARG A 924 -19.09 38.32 22.72
CA ARG A 924 -19.05 36.85 22.75
C ARG A 924 -20.22 36.29 21.94
N LEU A 925 -19.97 35.36 21.03
CA LEU A 925 -21.00 34.75 20.17
C LEU A 925 -21.49 33.41 20.75
N PRO A 926 -22.70 33.34 21.35
CA PRO A 926 -23.28 32.09 21.84
C PRO A 926 -23.99 31.30 20.72
N LEU A 927 -23.35 31.16 19.56
CA LEU A 927 -23.91 30.47 18.39
C LEU A 927 -23.30 29.06 18.26
N PRO A 928 -24.10 28.02 17.95
CA PRO A 928 -23.58 26.69 17.69
C PRO A 928 -22.80 26.65 16.35
N PRO A 929 -21.94 25.65 16.10
CA PRO A 929 -21.25 25.50 14.82
C PRO A 929 -22.25 25.41 13.64
N GLY A 930 -22.02 26.18 12.58
CA GLY A 930 -22.91 26.27 11.43
C GLY A 930 -22.87 27.64 10.74
N LEU A 931 -23.61 27.77 9.64
CA LEU A 931 -23.80 29.04 8.93
C LEU A 931 -24.91 29.85 9.61
N HIS A 932 -24.60 31.04 10.10
CA HIS A 932 -25.54 31.94 10.78
C HIS A 932 -25.64 33.27 10.05
N THR A 933 -26.83 33.88 10.06
CA THR A 933 -27.06 35.24 9.53
C THR A 933 -27.57 36.12 10.67
N LEU A 934 -26.74 37.04 11.13
CA LEU A 934 -27.08 38.06 12.12
C LEU A 934 -27.59 39.32 11.43
N LYS A 935 -28.36 40.15 12.14
CA LYS A 935 -28.81 41.46 11.63
C LYS A 935 -28.08 42.58 12.36
N VAL A 936 -27.47 43.50 11.62
CA VAL A 936 -26.93 44.74 12.18
C VAL A 936 -27.87 45.87 11.78
N ARG A 937 -28.24 46.73 12.73
CA ARG A 937 -29.18 47.83 12.52
C ARG A 937 -28.59 49.17 12.92
N ALA A 938 -28.98 50.20 12.18
CA ALA A 938 -28.70 51.58 12.50
C ALA A 938 -30.02 52.36 12.50
N SER A 939 -30.19 53.26 13.46
CA SER A 939 -31.39 54.09 13.64
C SER A 939 -31.00 55.55 13.72
N GLY A 940 -31.56 56.35 12.81
CA GLY A 940 -31.42 57.81 12.70
C GLY A 940 -32.79 58.46 12.53
N GLN A 941 -33.01 59.15 11.41
CA GLN A 941 -34.36 59.57 10.99
C GLN A 941 -35.16 58.42 10.33
N GLU A 942 -34.45 57.43 9.78
CA GLU A 942 -34.96 56.15 9.28
C GLU A 942 -34.20 54.99 9.97
N GLU A 943 -34.73 53.76 9.91
CA GLU A 943 -34.06 52.54 10.41
C GLU A 943 -33.62 51.67 9.24
N VAL A 944 -32.36 51.25 9.23
CA VAL A 944 -31.79 50.40 8.16
C VAL A 944 -31.08 49.21 8.77
N GLU A 945 -31.30 48.04 8.17
CA GLU A 945 -30.71 46.75 8.56
C GLU A 945 -29.85 46.16 7.44
N THR A 946 -28.75 45.50 7.80
CA THR A 946 -27.91 44.71 6.88
C THR A 946 -27.65 43.31 7.47
N PRO A 947 -27.69 42.24 6.66
CA PRO A 947 -27.32 40.91 7.11
C PRO A 947 -25.79 40.79 7.27
N LEU A 948 -25.36 40.12 8.33
CA LEU A 948 -23.99 39.70 8.62
C LEU A 948 -23.93 38.17 8.64
N VAL A 949 -23.37 37.57 7.58
CA VAL A 949 -23.26 36.13 7.45
C VAL A 949 -21.95 35.64 8.08
N LEU A 950 -22.05 34.67 9.00
CA LEU A 950 -20.92 34.09 9.74
C LEU A 950 -20.92 32.57 9.61
N GLN A 951 -19.77 32.00 9.22
CA GLN A 951 -19.54 30.56 9.32
C GLN A 951 -18.87 30.27 10.67
N VAL A 952 -19.63 29.74 11.63
CA VAL A 952 -19.13 29.41 12.97
C VAL A 952 -18.62 27.97 12.97
N VAL A 953 -17.42 27.74 13.48
CA VAL A 953 -16.80 26.40 13.54
C VAL A 953 -16.62 25.91 14.97
N ALA A 954 -16.58 24.59 15.15
CA ALA A 954 -16.30 23.96 16.44
C ALA A 954 -14.79 23.97 16.73
N GLY A 955 -14.39 24.24 17.97
CA GLY A 955 -13.01 24.14 18.42
C GLY A 955 -12.80 24.63 19.85
N PRO A 956 -11.57 24.51 20.38
CA PRO A 956 -11.27 24.86 21.77
C PRO A 956 -11.25 26.37 21.99
N LEU A 957 -11.88 26.81 23.08
CA LEU A 957 -11.94 28.23 23.50
C LEU A 957 -10.69 28.70 24.26
N TYR A 958 -9.71 27.82 24.44
CA TYR A 958 -8.45 28.09 25.13
C TYR A 958 -7.27 27.40 24.43
N SER A 959 -6.07 27.93 24.65
CA SER A 959 -4.81 27.38 24.14
C SER A 959 -3.68 27.60 25.16
N PRO A 960 -2.74 26.67 25.30
CA PRO A 960 -2.67 25.33 24.67
C PRO A 960 -3.60 24.29 25.33
N GLN A 961 -3.83 23.15 24.67
CA GLN A 961 -4.64 22.02 25.21
C GLN A 961 -3.84 21.04 26.09
N ALA A 962 -2.52 21.18 26.11
CA ALA A 962 -1.61 20.46 26.99
C ALA A 962 -0.57 21.45 27.54
N LEU A 963 -0.25 21.30 28.82
CA LEU A 963 0.67 22.15 29.57
C LEU A 963 1.76 21.29 30.18
N GLU A 964 2.98 21.84 30.29
CA GLU A 964 4.13 21.18 30.92
C GLU A 964 4.72 22.06 32.04
N GLY A 965 4.98 21.46 33.20
CA GLY A 965 5.59 22.11 34.36
C GLY A 965 4.58 22.73 35.35
N PRO A 966 5.05 23.15 36.55
CA PRO A 966 4.18 23.70 37.59
C PRO A 966 3.65 25.10 37.26
N LYS A 967 4.32 25.86 36.40
CA LYS A 967 3.88 27.19 35.94
C LYS A 967 3.03 27.02 34.69
N VAL A 968 1.74 27.32 34.80
CA VAL A 968 0.78 27.20 33.72
C VAL A 968 0.48 28.57 33.11
N ARG A 969 0.38 28.62 31.78
CA ARG A 969 -0.09 29.79 31.04
C ARG A 969 -1.17 29.36 30.06
N LEU A 970 -2.32 30.03 30.13
CA LEU A 970 -3.52 29.75 29.36
C LEU A 970 -4.01 31.02 28.68
N THR A 971 -4.25 30.95 27.38
CA THR A 971 -4.86 32.04 26.63
C THR A 971 -6.26 31.64 26.18
N LEU A 972 -7.26 32.38 26.64
CA LEU A 972 -8.66 32.25 26.24
C LEU A 972 -8.93 33.04 24.96
N ARG A 973 -9.90 32.58 24.18
CA ARG A 973 -10.40 33.25 22.96
C ARG A 973 -11.53 34.24 23.25
N PHE A 974 -11.75 34.58 24.51
CA PHE A 974 -12.70 35.57 25.00
C PHE A 974 -12.17 36.16 26.31
N GLN A 975 -12.65 37.34 26.68
CA GLN A 975 -12.25 37.98 27.94
C GLN A 975 -13.01 37.37 29.12
N ALA A 976 -12.29 36.85 30.12
CA ALA A 976 -12.86 36.31 31.35
C ALA A 976 -12.55 37.21 32.57
N ARG A 977 -13.27 37.03 33.68
CA ARG A 977 -13.02 37.72 34.96
C ARG A 977 -12.33 36.83 35.99
N GLU A 978 -12.61 35.55 35.96
CA GLU A 978 -11.97 34.53 36.78
C GLU A 978 -11.72 33.26 35.96
N VAL A 979 -10.52 32.68 36.10
CA VAL A 979 -10.18 31.41 35.47
C VAL A 979 -9.52 30.51 36.51
N ALA A 980 -9.93 29.26 36.55
CA ALA A 980 -9.37 28.25 37.43
C ALA A 980 -9.23 26.89 36.73
N LEU A 981 -8.26 26.10 37.19
CA LEU A 981 -8.15 24.69 36.84
C LEU A 981 -8.82 23.86 37.93
N GLY A 982 -9.94 23.22 37.60
CA GLY A 982 -10.74 22.41 38.51
C GLY A 982 -10.57 20.92 38.23
N GLY A 983 -10.19 20.13 39.24
CA GLY A 983 -10.02 18.67 39.12
C GLY A 983 -9.63 18.04 40.45
N GLU A 984 -10.05 16.79 40.69
CA GLU A 984 -9.72 16.01 41.90
C GLU A 984 -10.09 16.69 43.24
N GLY A 985 -11.19 17.44 43.28
CA GLY A 985 -11.66 18.14 44.49
C GLY A 985 -10.82 19.36 44.90
N ARG A 986 -9.91 19.81 44.03
CA ARG A 986 -9.09 21.02 44.20
C ARG A 986 -9.33 21.98 43.03
N SER A 987 -9.23 23.28 43.31
CA SER A 987 -9.36 24.35 42.33
C SER A 987 -8.14 25.26 42.42
N PHE A 988 -7.46 25.46 41.30
CA PHE A 988 -6.28 26.32 41.21
C PHE A 988 -6.63 27.60 40.45
N PRO A 989 -6.84 28.74 41.14
CA PRO A 989 -7.15 29.99 40.48
C PRO A 989 -5.92 30.52 39.74
N LEU A 990 -6.13 31.04 38.53
CA LEU A 990 -5.12 31.69 37.71
C LEU A 990 -5.26 33.21 37.81
N GLN A 991 -4.13 33.91 37.71
CA GLN A 991 -4.06 35.37 37.68
C GLN A 991 -4.11 35.88 36.24
N SER A 992 -4.93 36.91 36.02
CA SER A 992 -5.10 37.53 34.69
C SER A 992 -3.96 38.50 34.38
N GLU A 993 -3.40 38.43 33.19
CA GLU A 993 -2.47 39.44 32.67
C GLU A 993 -3.22 40.58 31.94
N ASP A 994 -4.21 40.23 31.12
CA ASP A 994 -4.95 41.17 30.24
C ASP A 994 -6.42 40.78 30.04
N GLY A 995 -6.95 39.81 30.81
CA GLY A 995 -8.29 39.25 30.65
C GLY A 995 -8.39 38.08 29.66
N TYR A 996 -7.40 37.90 28.79
CA TYR A 996 -7.33 36.80 27.82
C TYR A 996 -6.24 35.79 28.20
N SER A 997 -5.11 36.26 28.72
CA SER A 997 -3.98 35.47 29.16
C SER A 997 -3.98 35.33 30.68
N TRP A 998 -3.84 34.09 31.14
CA TRP A 998 -3.95 33.69 32.54
C TRP A 998 -2.74 32.86 32.93
N THR A 999 -2.12 33.19 34.05
CA THR A 999 -0.94 32.48 34.55
C THR A 999 -1.14 32.05 36.00
N GLY A 1000 -0.53 30.94 36.38
CA GLY A 1000 -0.60 30.47 37.76
C GLY A 1000 0.39 29.35 38.02
N GLU A 1001 0.55 29.00 39.29
CA GLU A 1001 1.42 27.90 39.69
C GLU A 1001 0.57 26.80 40.35
N VAL A 1002 0.64 25.60 39.76
CA VAL A 1002 -0.11 24.42 40.20
C VAL A 1002 0.86 23.49 40.91
N ALA A 1003 0.89 23.58 42.24
CA ALA A 1003 1.76 22.78 43.09
C ALA A 1003 1.22 21.34 43.25
N LEU A 1004 1.64 20.44 42.36
CA LEU A 1004 1.27 19.01 42.36
C LEU A 1004 2.51 18.12 42.19
N GLY A 1005 2.38 16.85 42.57
CA GLY A 1005 3.45 15.86 42.38
C GLY A 1005 3.70 15.54 40.90
N PRO A 1006 4.89 15.03 40.55
CA PRO A 1006 5.24 14.71 39.17
C PRO A 1006 4.36 13.60 38.59
N GLY A 1007 3.92 13.77 37.34
CA GLY A 1007 2.95 12.91 36.66
C GLY A 1007 2.05 13.66 35.67
N GLU A 1008 1.20 12.94 34.95
CA GLU A 1008 0.13 13.52 34.12
C GLU A 1008 -1.15 13.70 34.94
N HIS A 1009 -1.67 14.92 34.94
CA HIS A 1009 -2.90 15.30 35.65
C HIS A 1009 -3.93 15.83 34.65
N LEU A 1010 -5.20 15.46 34.82
CA LEU A 1010 -6.31 15.93 33.99
C LEU A 1010 -7.16 16.93 34.76
N PHE A 1011 -7.17 18.18 34.30
CA PHE A 1011 -7.99 19.25 34.87
C PHE A 1011 -9.07 19.67 33.88
N SER A 1012 -10.13 20.32 34.37
CA SER A 1012 -11.08 21.07 33.53
C SER A 1012 -10.79 22.56 33.65
N VAL A 1013 -10.77 23.26 32.52
CA VAL A 1013 -10.66 24.73 32.50
C VAL A 1013 -12.02 25.31 32.85
N LEU A 1014 -12.09 26.03 33.97
CA LEU A 1014 -13.26 26.77 34.42
C LEU A 1014 -13.01 28.26 34.19
N ALA A 1015 -13.89 28.94 33.47
CA ALA A 1015 -13.83 30.39 33.27
C ALA A 1015 -15.20 31.00 33.59
N ASP A 1016 -15.25 31.97 34.50
CA ASP A 1016 -16.48 32.64 34.96
C ASP A 1016 -17.62 31.67 35.35
N GLY A 1017 -17.26 30.53 35.97
CA GLY A 1017 -18.20 29.47 36.35
C GLY A 1017 -18.60 28.48 35.24
N GLU A 1018 -18.13 28.66 34.00
CA GLU A 1018 -18.39 27.79 32.85
C GLU A 1018 -17.25 26.79 32.64
N ALA A 1019 -17.57 25.50 32.42
CA ALA A 1019 -16.59 24.47 32.09
C ALA A 1019 -16.29 24.43 30.58
N LEU A 1020 -15.10 24.89 30.19
CA LEU A 1020 -14.71 25.04 28.78
C LEU A 1020 -14.15 23.75 28.14
N GLY A 1021 -13.64 22.81 28.95
CA GLY A 1021 -13.12 21.53 28.47
C GLY A 1021 -11.93 20.99 29.28
N PRO A 1022 -11.48 19.75 28.98
CA PRO A 1022 -10.37 19.12 29.67
C PRO A 1022 -9.01 19.64 29.18
N ILE A 1023 -8.05 19.77 30.10
CA ILE A 1023 -6.66 20.14 29.83
C ILE A 1023 -5.72 19.16 30.52
N ARG A 1024 -4.69 18.72 29.79
CA ARG A 1024 -3.66 17.82 30.33
C ARG A 1024 -2.48 18.64 30.85
N LEU A 1025 -2.11 18.42 32.10
CA LEU A 1025 -0.92 19.02 32.72
C LEU A 1025 0.09 17.92 33.03
N SER A 1026 1.26 17.97 32.41
CA SER A 1026 2.37 17.06 32.71
C SER A 1026 3.40 17.79 33.57
N ILE A 1027 3.69 17.27 34.76
CA ILE A 1027 4.75 17.80 35.62
C ILE A 1027 5.93 16.82 35.56
N PRO A 1028 7.05 17.17 34.88
CA PRO A 1028 8.23 16.31 34.79
C PRO A 1028 8.85 16.09 36.18
N SER A 1029 9.38 14.89 36.43
CA SER A 1029 10.02 14.50 37.69
C SER A 1029 11.22 15.37 38.10
N GLU A 1030 11.85 16.08 37.16
CA GLU A 1030 12.93 17.04 37.43
C GLU A 1030 12.43 18.42 37.91
N SER A 1031 11.14 18.73 37.78
CA SER A 1031 10.58 20.08 38.04
C SER A 1031 9.90 20.21 39.40
N ALA A 1032 9.76 19.12 40.17
CA ALA A 1032 9.04 19.08 41.44
C ALA A 1032 9.90 19.47 42.67
N SER A 1033 11.15 19.91 42.46
CA SER A 1033 12.12 20.24 43.52
C SER A 1033 12.69 21.67 43.46
N GLN A 1034 12.03 22.59 42.74
CA GLN A 1034 12.30 24.04 42.85
C GLN A 1034 11.16 24.78 43.53
#